data_AF-A0A4R3T9U0-F1
#
_entry.id   AF-A0A4R3T9U0-F1
#
_cell.length_a   1.000
_cell.length_b   1.000
_cell.length_c   1.000
_cell.angle_alpha   90.00
_cell.angle_beta   90.00
_cell.angle_gamma   90.00
#
_symmetry.space_group_name_H-M   'P 1'
#
loop_
_entity.id
_entity.type
_entity.pdbx_description
1 polymer ?
#
loop_
_entity_poly.entity_id
_entity_poly.type
_entity_poly.pdbx_seq_one_letter_code
_entity_poly.pdbx_strand_id
1 'polypeptide(L)'
;MKKTLLTTCNAKYIHKNLALRWLYVACEHREDVLLKEYVIKDDPLHIVQDILSMQVEVVCFSCYIWNIEIIKAVIRLLKETKPDLHILVGGPEVSYESYDLLEQGVDAISIGEGEKSVWEYIAMLEEESPHEVEGIYTKAFPNKNYQRVALSWLETLANPYFLAMDSQQMANRYFYLETSRGCPYGCSYCLSSADRCVRMFSIDYVMEILKQIANSDVKQVKLLDRTFNADPKRALRIARYINQNCKNQIFQFEVVAETLSEELLEFFTKEADVTRFRFEIGVQSFHAKTLQSVGRIQNNERLHQVIKRMREAGCILHVDLIAGLPYEDLPTFRQSFNMLFALQASEVQLGILKLLKGTKLKKESSSYGLQAQTTAPYDVVATSWLSTKELKQLHACGEAVEKFWNSGIAKDSIQAILELGWYQNPFDLFMALGEQYQKLSHPYQPHELFSCFYPILQQSKQAVDAVLLRSYYKRFKQKPHRFTDCWITQEEKKNLLSFAFCKGIANQKELFCYGLVDVGYDHGQFGYQLILYNARQTLPRRWFMNKELTYIKELKDMKEMMIATSNAHKVEEFKAMLEPLGYHIKSLLDLNEPIDIEETGTTFQENALIKAKAIYEQYHIAVIADDSGLAVNAMHGEPGVYSARFMGRDTSYDVKNQYIIDQCKHVADKGCQFVCAIAYVDEDGKEQVFTGIVEGLVADHMEGAKGFGYDPIFYYPPYQTTLANVSEEKKNAVSHRGRALAQLLAYLEGDN
;
A
#
# COMPACT_ATOMS: atom_id res chain seq x y z
N MET A 1 9.81 -16.99 -45.44
CA MET A 1 9.19 -15.99 -44.56
C MET A 1 10.05 -14.74 -44.56
N LYS A 2 9.44 -13.59 -44.84
CA LYS A 2 10.12 -12.29 -44.88
C LYS A 2 10.75 -11.96 -43.54
N LYS A 3 11.96 -11.40 -43.56
CA LYS A 3 12.65 -11.00 -42.33
C LYS A 3 11.85 -9.90 -41.62
N THR A 4 11.36 -10.21 -40.42
CA THR A 4 10.35 -9.40 -39.72
C THR A 4 10.90 -8.85 -38.40
N LEU A 5 10.67 -7.56 -38.14
CA LEU A 5 10.92 -6.93 -36.84
C LEU A 5 9.62 -6.73 -36.06
N LEU A 6 9.54 -7.31 -34.87
CA LEU A 6 8.53 -7.00 -33.86
C LEU A 6 9.03 -5.88 -32.94
N THR A 7 8.33 -4.76 -32.89
CA THR A 7 8.79 -3.58 -32.14
C THR A 7 7.69 -2.72 -31.53
N THR A 8 8.09 -1.81 -30.63
CA THR A 8 7.22 -0.85 -29.93
C THR A 8 8.08 0.24 -29.26
N CYS A 9 7.43 1.32 -28.82
CA CYS A 9 8.01 2.28 -27.87
C CYS A 9 7.30 2.16 -26.52
N ASN A 10 7.98 1.58 -25.53
CA ASN A 10 7.49 1.43 -24.16
C ASN A 10 7.50 2.78 -23.41
N ALA A 11 6.68 2.93 -22.37
CA ALA A 11 6.66 4.18 -21.59
C ALA A 11 8.02 4.47 -20.90
N LYS A 12 8.71 3.42 -20.46
CA LYS A 12 10.02 3.41 -19.79
C LYS A 12 10.68 2.03 -20.00
N TYR A 13 12.00 1.97 -19.80
CA TYR A 13 12.80 0.75 -19.96
C TYR A 13 12.40 -0.42 -19.04
N ILE A 14 11.82 -0.11 -17.87
CA ILE A 14 11.36 -1.11 -16.91
C ILE A 14 10.13 -1.92 -17.40
N HIS A 15 9.46 -1.44 -18.46
CA HIS A 15 8.29 -2.10 -19.03
C HIS A 15 8.71 -3.04 -20.16
N LYS A 16 8.11 -4.23 -20.19
CA LYS A 16 8.22 -5.24 -21.24
C LYS A 16 6.88 -5.36 -21.96
N ASN A 17 6.88 -5.41 -23.29
CA ASN A 17 5.66 -5.62 -24.07
C ASN A 17 5.37 -7.12 -24.24
N LEU A 18 4.35 -7.61 -23.54
CA LEU A 18 3.92 -9.02 -23.58
C LEU A 18 3.32 -9.41 -24.93
N ALA A 19 2.62 -8.49 -25.63
CA ALA A 19 2.03 -8.77 -26.94
C ALA A 19 3.11 -9.14 -27.97
N LEU A 20 4.25 -8.44 -27.97
CA LEU A 20 5.38 -8.80 -28.84
C LEU A 20 5.93 -10.20 -28.55
N ARG A 21 5.93 -10.64 -27.28
CA ARG A 21 6.38 -12.00 -26.93
C ARG A 21 5.37 -13.06 -27.36
N TRP A 22 4.08 -12.77 -27.22
CA TRP A 22 3.03 -13.64 -27.75
C TRP A 22 3.15 -13.80 -29.26
N LEU A 23 3.33 -12.71 -30.01
CA LEU A 23 3.61 -12.77 -31.45
C LEU A 23 4.87 -13.58 -31.73
N TYR A 24 5.96 -13.34 -31.00
CA TYR A 24 7.23 -14.06 -31.20
C TYR A 24 7.09 -15.58 -31.01
N VAL A 25 6.41 -16.03 -29.94
CA VAL A 25 6.25 -17.48 -29.69
C VAL A 25 5.21 -18.14 -30.59
N ALA A 26 4.27 -17.37 -31.13
CA ALA A 26 3.29 -17.84 -32.11
C ALA A 26 3.88 -18.05 -33.51
N CYS A 27 5.05 -17.47 -33.80
CA CYS A 27 5.74 -17.70 -35.06
C CYS A 27 6.41 -19.08 -35.08
N GLU A 28 6.19 -19.83 -36.17
CA GLU A 28 6.86 -21.10 -36.44
C GLU A 28 8.31 -20.90 -36.92
N HIS A 29 8.57 -19.84 -37.70
CA HIS A 29 9.88 -19.52 -38.32
C HIS A 29 10.64 -18.43 -37.54
N ARG A 30 10.97 -18.69 -36.28
CA ARG A 30 11.54 -17.68 -35.36
C ARG A 30 12.92 -17.16 -35.77
N GLU A 31 13.64 -17.91 -36.59
CA GLU A 31 14.95 -17.55 -37.15
C GLU A 31 14.92 -16.25 -37.97
N ASP A 32 13.77 -15.95 -38.59
CA ASP A 32 13.58 -14.76 -39.43
C ASP A 32 12.91 -13.60 -38.66
N VAL A 33 12.71 -13.75 -37.34
CA VAL A 33 12.02 -12.76 -36.50
C VAL A 33 12.97 -12.10 -35.51
N LEU A 34 13.08 -10.79 -35.60
CA LEU A 34 13.76 -9.94 -34.63
C LEU A 34 12.75 -9.33 -33.65
N LEU A 35 13.15 -9.17 -32.38
CA LEU A 35 12.39 -8.43 -31.38
C LEU A 35 13.26 -7.32 -30.82
N LYS A 36 12.81 -6.07 -30.93
CA LYS A 36 13.48 -4.92 -30.34
C LYS A 36 12.49 -3.91 -29.79
N GLU A 37 12.76 -3.39 -28.60
CA GLU A 37 11.90 -2.42 -27.93
C GLU A 37 12.65 -1.11 -27.69
N TYR A 38 11.96 -0.01 -27.93
CA TYR A 38 12.42 1.35 -27.65
C TYR A 38 11.60 1.94 -26.50
N VAL A 39 11.88 3.18 -26.11
CA VAL A 39 11.04 3.95 -25.19
C VAL A 39 10.53 5.24 -25.84
N ILE A 40 9.41 5.77 -25.35
CA ILE A 40 8.80 7.00 -25.89
C ILE A 40 9.69 8.26 -25.79
N LYS A 41 10.80 8.18 -25.06
CA LYS A 41 11.79 9.25 -24.92
C LYS A 41 12.96 9.12 -25.90
N ASP A 42 13.06 8.02 -26.63
CA ASP A 42 14.11 7.83 -27.63
C ASP A 42 13.86 8.76 -28.83
N ASP A 43 14.94 9.18 -29.47
CA ASP A 43 14.88 10.02 -30.67
C ASP A 43 14.34 9.21 -31.87
N PRO A 44 13.27 9.66 -32.56
CA PRO A 44 12.73 8.97 -33.72
C PRO A 44 13.77 8.70 -34.82
N LEU A 45 14.71 9.61 -35.06
CA LEU A 45 15.75 9.41 -36.08
C LEU A 45 16.69 8.26 -35.71
N HIS A 46 17.06 8.15 -34.43
CA HIS A 46 17.86 7.03 -33.94
C HIS A 46 17.12 5.69 -34.12
N ILE A 47 15.82 5.65 -33.78
CA ILE A 47 14.98 4.45 -33.99
C ILE A 47 14.98 4.04 -35.46
N VAL A 48 14.77 4.99 -36.37
CA VAL A 48 14.75 4.76 -37.82
C VAL A 48 16.08 4.19 -38.32
N GLN A 49 17.20 4.82 -37.96
CA GLN A 49 18.54 4.37 -38.37
C GLN A 49 18.83 2.95 -37.90
N ASP A 50 18.46 2.65 -36.66
CA ASP A 50 18.64 1.35 -36.06
C ASP A 50 17.78 0.28 -36.76
N ILE A 51 16.49 0.54 -37.01
CA ILE A 51 15.61 -0.37 -37.78
C ILE A 51 16.16 -0.64 -39.18
N LEU A 52 16.60 0.39 -39.90
CA LEU A 52 17.15 0.25 -41.25
C LEU A 52 18.43 -0.59 -41.26
N SER A 53 19.26 -0.48 -40.22
CA SER A 53 20.50 -1.26 -40.07
C SER A 53 20.26 -2.77 -39.96
N MET A 54 19.08 -3.19 -39.48
CA MET A 54 18.73 -4.62 -39.34
C MET A 54 18.36 -5.28 -40.67
N GLN A 55 18.20 -4.48 -41.74
CA GLN A 55 17.86 -4.94 -43.09
C GLN A 55 16.60 -5.82 -43.11
N VAL A 56 15.58 -5.44 -42.34
CA VAL A 56 14.28 -6.13 -42.33
C VAL A 56 13.41 -5.73 -43.52
N GLU A 57 12.46 -6.59 -43.85
CA GLU A 57 11.49 -6.43 -44.93
C GLU A 57 10.11 -6.05 -44.40
N VAL A 58 9.77 -6.51 -43.19
CA VAL A 58 8.52 -6.20 -42.50
C VAL A 58 8.83 -5.62 -41.12
N VAL A 59 8.11 -4.56 -40.73
CA VAL A 59 8.13 -4.01 -39.36
C VAL A 59 6.72 -4.03 -38.79
N CYS A 60 6.56 -4.70 -37.65
CA CYS A 60 5.31 -4.78 -36.90
C CYS A 60 5.40 -3.91 -35.65
N PHE A 61 4.60 -2.84 -35.58
CA PHE A 61 4.51 -1.98 -34.40
C PHE A 61 3.36 -2.38 -33.49
N SER A 62 3.64 -2.59 -32.21
CA SER A 62 2.62 -2.67 -31.16
C SER A 62 2.29 -1.26 -30.64
N CYS A 63 1.06 -0.82 -30.91
CA CYS A 63 0.55 0.53 -30.73
C CYS A 63 -0.42 0.63 -29.54
N TYR A 64 -0.13 1.59 -28.67
CA TYR A 64 -0.92 1.97 -27.51
C TYR A 64 -1.11 3.49 -27.50
N ILE A 65 -2.07 3.94 -26.70
CA ILE A 65 -2.38 5.36 -26.54
C ILE A 65 -1.18 6.24 -26.18
N TRP A 66 -0.22 5.74 -25.39
CA TRP A 66 0.94 6.53 -24.97
C TRP A 66 2.08 6.58 -25.99
N ASN A 67 2.07 5.74 -27.04
CA ASN A 67 3.19 5.62 -27.98
C ASN A 67 2.84 5.84 -29.46
N ILE A 68 1.55 6.02 -29.78
CA ILE A 68 1.12 6.13 -31.18
C ILE A 68 1.73 7.33 -31.91
N GLU A 69 1.91 8.46 -31.24
CA GLU A 69 2.44 9.67 -31.88
C GLU A 69 3.92 9.53 -32.27
N ILE A 70 4.76 8.93 -31.41
CA ILE A 70 6.15 8.63 -31.77
C ILE A 70 6.23 7.56 -32.87
N ILE A 71 5.37 6.55 -32.82
CA ILE A 71 5.32 5.50 -33.86
C ILE A 71 4.93 6.10 -35.22
N LYS A 72 3.93 6.99 -35.28
CA LYS A 72 3.58 7.71 -36.52
C LYS A 72 4.76 8.51 -37.09
N ALA A 73 5.54 9.16 -36.21
CA ALA A 73 6.74 9.89 -36.64
C ALA A 73 7.80 8.94 -37.22
N VAL A 74 8.05 7.81 -36.57
CA VAL A 74 8.98 6.77 -37.04
C VAL A 74 8.53 6.17 -38.37
N ILE A 75 7.25 5.84 -38.52
CA ILE A 75 6.68 5.27 -39.76
C ILE A 75 6.89 6.21 -40.94
N ARG A 76 6.62 7.51 -40.76
CA ARG A 76 6.83 8.53 -41.80
C ARG A 76 8.29 8.57 -42.26
N LEU A 77 9.22 8.66 -41.32
CA LEU A 77 10.67 8.71 -41.61
C LEU A 77 11.18 7.41 -42.24
N LEU A 78 10.66 6.26 -41.82
CA LEU A 78 10.97 4.96 -42.43
C LEU A 78 10.51 4.92 -43.89
N LYS A 79 9.28 5.34 -44.20
CA LYS A 79 8.74 5.35 -45.56
C LYS A 79 9.42 6.39 -46.47
N GLU A 80 9.87 7.51 -45.92
CA GLU A 80 10.70 8.49 -46.65
C GLU A 80 12.06 7.89 -47.07
N THR A 81 12.64 7.02 -46.23
CA THR A 81 13.98 6.45 -46.46
C THR A 81 13.95 5.12 -47.23
N LYS A 82 12.95 4.27 -46.96
CA LYS A 82 12.76 2.95 -47.59
C LYS A 82 11.27 2.75 -47.90
N PRO A 83 10.77 3.30 -49.03
CA PRO A 83 9.34 3.24 -49.39
C PRO A 83 8.77 1.81 -49.47
N ASP A 84 9.59 0.86 -49.90
CA ASP A 84 9.22 -0.56 -50.07
C ASP A 84 9.18 -1.35 -48.74
N LEU A 85 9.59 -0.75 -47.62
CA LEU A 85 9.53 -1.41 -46.32
C LEU A 85 8.07 -1.66 -45.94
N HIS A 86 7.69 -2.92 -45.69
CA HIS A 86 6.31 -3.23 -45.34
C HIS A 86 6.06 -2.97 -43.85
N ILE A 87 5.03 -2.19 -43.53
CA ILE A 87 4.73 -1.75 -42.17
C ILE A 87 3.34 -2.24 -41.76
N LEU A 88 3.30 -3.06 -40.72
CA LEU A 88 2.10 -3.51 -40.06
C LEU A 88 2.00 -2.85 -38.68
N VAL A 89 0.81 -2.40 -38.29
CA VAL A 89 0.54 -1.88 -36.94
C VAL A 89 -0.54 -2.71 -36.27
N GLY A 90 -0.42 -2.96 -34.97
CA GLY A 90 -1.41 -3.72 -34.20
C GLY A 90 -1.49 -3.23 -32.77
N GLY A 91 -2.52 -3.65 -32.04
CA GLY A 91 -2.73 -3.29 -30.63
C GLY A 91 -4.00 -2.45 -30.39
N PRO A 92 -4.31 -2.16 -29.11
CA PRO A 92 -5.61 -1.61 -28.73
C PRO A 92 -5.91 -0.25 -29.37
N GLU A 93 -4.88 0.57 -29.59
CA GLU A 93 -5.04 1.92 -30.13
C GLU A 93 -5.46 1.93 -31.61
N VAL A 94 -4.96 0.97 -32.39
CA VAL A 94 -5.19 0.92 -33.85
C VAL A 94 -6.31 -0.04 -34.25
N SER A 95 -6.77 -0.87 -33.32
CA SER A 95 -7.88 -1.82 -33.55
C SER A 95 -9.23 -1.14 -33.82
N TYR A 96 -9.35 0.18 -33.59
CA TYR A 96 -10.58 0.94 -33.82
C TYR A 96 -10.27 2.27 -34.49
N GLU A 97 -11.10 2.65 -35.48
CA GLU A 97 -11.13 4.00 -36.08
C GLU A 97 -9.75 4.57 -36.45
N SER A 98 -8.85 3.72 -36.98
CA SER A 98 -7.46 4.11 -37.31
C SER A 98 -7.04 3.73 -38.74
N TYR A 99 -8.03 3.54 -39.62
CA TYR A 99 -7.82 3.14 -41.02
C TYR A 99 -7.10 4.22 -41.85
N ASP A 100 -7.13 5.47 -41.40
CA ASP A 100 -6.41 6.60 -41.99
C ASP A 100 -4.89 6.47 -41.90
N LEU A 101 -4.37 5.59 -41.04
CA LEU A 101 -2.94 5.28 -40.98
C LEU A 101 -2.41 4.69 -42.29
N LEU A 102 -3.27 4.08 -43.13
CA LEU A 102 -2.86 3.57 -44.44
C LEU A 102 -2.47 4.70 -45.42
N GLU A 103 -2.98 5.91 -45.20
CA GLU A 103 -2.55 7.10 -45.96
C GLU A 103 -1.27 7.73 -45.37
N GLN A 104 -0.82 7.25 -44.22
CA GLN A 104 0.38 7.72 -43.51
C GLN A 104 1.57 6.76 -43.64
N GLY A 105 1.46 5.76 -44.53
CA GLY A 105 2.54 4.80 -44.81
C GLY A 105 2.44 3.48 -44.04
N VAL A 106 1.30 3.17 -43.41
CA VAL A 106 1.01 1.81 -42.93
C VAL A 106 0.46 0.96 -44.08
N ASP A 107 0.93 -0.27 -44.22
CA ASP A 107 0.46 -1.19 -45.25
C ASP A 107 -0.68 -2.10 -44.75
N ALA A 108 -0.65 -2.46 -43.46
CA ALA A 108 -1.66 -3.30 -42.82
C ALA A 108 -1.94 -2.93 -41.36
N ILE A 109 -3.18 -3.12 -40.92
CA ILE A 109 -3.58 -2.99 -39.51
C ILE A 109 -4.11 -4.32 -38.99
N SER A 110 -3.54 -4.81 -37.89
CA SER A 110 -4.06 -5.95 -37.13
C SER A 110 -5.15 -5.49 -36.16
N ILE A 111 -6.36 -6.01 -36.33
CA ILE A 111 -7.54 -5.72 -35.52
C ILE A 111 -7.80 -6.86 -34.54
N GLY A 112 -7.62 -6.57 -33.25
CA GLY A 112 -7.79 -7.55 -32.18
C GLY A 112 -6.52 -8.34 -31.86
N GLU A 113 -6.67 -9.64 -31.64
CA GLU A 113 -5.60 -10.55 -31.19
C GLU A 113 -4.79 -11.05 -32.39
N GLY A 114 -3.56 -10.54 -32.53
CA GLY A 114 -2.72 -10.71 -33.72
C GLY A 114 -1.93 -12.01 -33.79
N GLU A 115 -1.97 -12.87 -32.76
CA GLU A 115 -1.10 -14.05 -32.63
C GLU A 115 -1.22 -15.04 -33.81
N LYS A 116 -2.39 -15.10 -34.47
CA LYS A 116 -2.57 -15.86 -35.71
C LYS A 116 -2.51 -14.97 -36.96
N SER A 117 -3.35 -13.95 -36.97
CA SER A 117 -3.58 -13.10 -38.15
C SER A 117 -2.33 -12.41 -38.68
N VAL A 118 -1.41 -11.98 -37.80
CA VAL A 118 -0.17 -11.32 -38.24
C VAL A 118 0.71 -12.29 -39.03
N TRP A 119 0.86 -13.53 -38.58
CA TRP A 119 1.71 -14.50 -39.25
C TRP A 119 1.07 -15.07 -40.52
N GLU A 120 -0.25 -15.30 -40.50
CA GLU A 120 -1.02 -15.66 -41.71
C GLU A 120 -0.87 -14.57 -42.79
N TYR A 121 -0.95 -13.30 -42.40
CA TYR A 121 -0.73 -12.19 -43.31
C TYR A 121 0.69 -12.11 -43.85
N ILE A 122 1.71 -12.24 -42.99
CA ILE A 122 3.11 -12.20 -43.42
C ILE A 122 3.43 -13.36 -44.37
N ALA A 123 2.87 -14.56 -44.12
CA ALA A 123 2.99 -15.69 -45.04
C ALA A 123 2.32 -15.39 -46.40
N MET A 124 1.11 -14.81 -46.37
CA MET A 124 0.38 -14.42 -47.58
C MET A 124 1.17 -13.42 -48.45
N LEU A 125 2.02 -12.57 -47.87
CA LEU A 125 2.88 -11.65 -48.64
C LEU A 125 3.93 -12.35 -49.53
N GLU A 126 4.15 -13.65 -49.35
CA GLU A 126 5.04 -14.47 -50.19
C GLU A 126 4.29 -15.23 -51.28
N GLU A 127 2.96 -15.25 -51.24
CA GLU A 127 2.13 -15.97 -52.19
C GLU A 127 1.95 -15.20 -53.50
N GLU A 128 1.82 -15.92 -54.61
CA GLU A 128 1.57 -15.31 -55.93
C GLU A 128 0.18 -14.64 -56.02
N SER A 129 -0.79 -15.13 -55.22
CA SER A 129 -2.19 -14.68 -55.24
C SER A 129 -2.61 -14.18 -53.86
N PRO A 130 -2.58 -12.86 -53.61
CA PRO A 130 -3.02 -12.28 -52.35
C PRO A 130 -4.49 -12.60 -52.04
N HIS A 131 -4.77 -12.86 -50.77
CA HIS A 131 -6.12 -13.16 -50.29
C HIS A 131 -6.43 -12.41 -48.98
N GLU A 132 -7.71 -12.35 -48.63
CA GLU A 132 -8.16 -11.72 -47.39
C GLU A 132 -7.76 -12.56 -46.18
N VAL A 133 -7.15 -11.92 -45.18
CA VAL A 133 -6.78 -12.54 -43.90
C VAL A 133 -7.66 -11.97 -42.79
N GLU A 134 -8.28 -12.85 -42.00
CA GLU A 134 -9.19 -12.43 -40.94
C GLU A 134 -8.45 -11.60 -39.87
N GLY A 135 -9.04 -10.46 -39.50
CA GLY A 135 -8.44 -9.55 -38.52
C GLY A 135 -7.33 -8.66 -39.08
N ILE A 136 -7.11 -8.64 -40.41
CA ILE A 136 -6.13 -7.76 -41.06
C ILE A 136 -6.81 -6.82 -42.04
N TYR A 137 -6.70 -5.53 -41.77
CA TYR A 137 -7.22 -4.48 -42.63
C TYR A 137 -6.11 -3.94 -43.56
N THR A 138 -6.35 -3.98 -44.87
CA THR A 138 -5.48 -3.39 -45.91
C THR A 138 -6.31 -2.58 -46.91
N LYS A 139 -5.65 -1.86 -47.83
CA LYS A 139 -6.35 -1.16 -48.93
C LYS A 139 -7.06 -2.13 -49.88
N ALA A 140 -6.45 -3.30 -50.12
CA ALA A 140 -7.00 -4.33 -51.02
C ALA A 140 -8.13 -5.13 -50.33
N PHE A 141 -7.96 -5.43 -49.04
CA PHE A 141 -8.87 -6.26 -48.25
C PHE A 141 -9.25 -5.49 -46.97
N PRO A 142 -10.36 -4.72 -46.98
CA PRO A 142 -10.75 -3.86 -45.87
C PRO A 142 -11.51 -4.64 -44.77
N ASN A 143 -10.92 -5.73 -44.25
CA ASN A 143 -11.52 -6.57 -43.22
C ASN A 143 -11.56 -5.84 -41.87
N LYS A 144 -12.75 -5.66 -41.30
CA LYS A 144 -12.96 -4.96 -40.01
C LYS A 144 -13.32 -5.90 -38.87
N ASN A 145 -13.25 -7.22 -39.08
CA ASN A 145 -13.60 -8.20 -38.08
C ASN A 145 -12.58 -8.16 -36.95
N TYR A 146 -13.07 -8.09 -35.72
CA TYR A 146 -12.22 -8.12 -34.56
C TYR A 146 -11.81 -9.56 -34.26
N GLN A 147 -10.52 -9.86 -34.43
CA GLN A 147 -10.07 -11.24 -34.25
C GLN A 147 -9.83 -11.58 -32.79
N ARG A 148 -10.19 -12.82 -32.43
CA ARG A 148 -9.87 -13.44 -31.14
C ARG A 148 -9.24 -14.80 -31.32
N VAL A 149 -8.37 -15.15 -30.41
CA VAL A 149 -7.63 -16.40 -30.35
C VAL A 149 -8.07 -17.21 -29.13
N ALA A 150 -8.24 -18.52 -29.29
CA ALA A 150 -8.53 -19.39 -28.16
C ALA A 150 -7.33 -19.43 -27.19
N LEU A 151 -7.56 -19.13 -25.91
CA LEU A 151 -6.49 -19.18 -24.91
C LEU A 151 -5.89 -20.59 -24.77
N SER A 152 -6.71 -21.63 -24.95
CA SER A 152 -6.24 -23.02 -24.98
C SER A 152 -5.23 -23.30 -26.10
N TRP A 153 -5.27 -22.56 -27.22
CA TRP A 153 -4.25 -22.66 -28.26
C TRP A 153 -2.98 -21.91 -27.85
N LEU A 154 -3.09 -20.76 -27.19
CA LEU A 154 -1.93 -20.04 -26.65
C LEU A 154 -1.17 -20.90 -25.62
N GLU A 155 -1.87 -21.70 -24.82
CA GLU A 155 -1.27 -22.65 -23.87
C GLU A 155 -0.42 -23.74 -24.54
N THR A 156 -0.63 -24.04 -25.83
CA THR A 156 0.20 -25.02 -26.55
C THR A 156 1.47 -24.41 -27.13
N LEU A 157 1.63 -23.08 -27.09
CA LEU A 157 2.81 -22.39 -27.60
C LEU A 157 3.96 -22.43 -26.57
N ALA A 158 5.15 -22.06 -27.02
CA ALA A 158 6.28 -21.87 -26.11
C ALA A 158 5.99 -20.74 -25.11
N ASN A 159 6.57 -20.85 -23.92
CA ASN A 159 6.36 -19.88 -22.84
C ASN A 159 6.85 -18.46 -23.23
N PRO A 160 5.96 -17.45 -23.33
CA PRO A 160 6.34 -16.09 -23.71
C PRO A 160 6.98 -15.28 -22.58
N TYR A 161 6.88 -15.76 -21.34
CA TYR A 161 7.30 -15.03 -20.16
C TYR A 161 8.80 -15.18 -19.86
N PHE A 162 9.35 -16.38 -20.08
CA PHE A 162 10.73 -16.75 -19.74
C PHE A 162 11.60 -17.01 -20.98
N LEU A 163 11.60 -16.06 -21.92
CA LEU A 163 12.47 -16.13 -23.09
C LEU A 163 13.94 -15.86 -22.73
N ALA A 164 14.87 -16.57 -23.38
CA ALA A 164 16.31 -16.43 -23.12
C ALA A 164 16.80 -14.98 -23.25
N MET A 165 16.26 -14.23 -24.23
CA MET A 165 16.60 -12.82 -24.48
C MET A 165 16.24 -11.87 -23.32
N ASP A 166 15.27 -12.24 -22.47
CA ASP A 166 14.82 -11.40 -21.37
C ASP A 166 15.51 -11.73 -20.04
N SER A 167 16.13 -12.92 -19.92
CA SER A 167 16.65 -13.50 -18.67
C SER A 167 17.52 -12.55 -17.83
N GLN A 168 18.49 -11.87 -18.47
CA GLN A 168 19.45 -11.00 -17.77
C GLN A 168 18.83 -9.72 -17.18
N GLN A 169 17.64 -9.33 -17.64
CA GLN A 169 17.01 -8.05 -17.27
C GLN A 169 15.77 -8.22 -16.38
N MET A 170 15.37 -9.47 -16.09
CA MET A 170 14.13 -9.78 -15.36
C MET A 170 14.06 -9.16 -13.96
N ALA A 171 15.19 -9.09 -13.24
CA ALA A 171 15.26 -8.49 -11.91
C ALA A 171 14.96 -6.97 -11.90
N ASN A 172 15.16 -6.30 -13.04
CA ASN A 172 15.07 -4.84 -13.17
C ASN A 172 13.83 -4.38 -13.96
N ARG A 173 12.92 -5.30 -14.31
CA ARG A 173 11.75 -5.04 -15.15
C ARG A 173 10.48 -5.58 -14.51
N TYR A 174 9.34 -4.97 -14.85
CA TYR A 174 8.04 -5.53 -14.50
C TYR A 174 7.80 -6.83 -15.26
N PHE A 175 7.40 -7.85 -14.52
CA PHE A 175 6.87 -9.08 -15.11
C PHE A 175 5.35 -8.93 -15.27
N TYR A 176 4.89 -8.84 -16.51
CA TYR A 176 3.47 -8.80 -16.82
C TYR A 176 2.91 -10.20 -16.94
N LEU A 177 2.03 -10.59 -16.02
CA LEU A 177 1.34 -11.88 -16.05
C LEU A 177 -0.09 -11.68 -16.53
N GLU A 178 -0.53 -12.50 -17.47
CA GLU A 178 -1.91 -12.51 -17.94
C GLU A 178 -2.52 -13.84 -17.53
N THR A 179 -3.60 -13.83 -16.74
CA THR A 179 -4.32 -15.05 -16.36
C THR A 179 -5.71 -15.11 -17.02
N SER A 180 -6.17 -13.98 -17.54
CA SER A 180 -7.42 -13.82 -18.25
C SER A 180 -7.37 -12.67 -19.27
N ARG A 181 -8.26 -12.70 -20.26
CA ARG A 181 -8.53 -11.62 -21.20
C ARG A 181 -9.99 -11.20 -21.17
N GLY A 182 -10.22 -9.90 -21.13
CA GLY A 182 -11.56 -9.29 -21.10
C GLY A 182 -11.99 -8.84 -19.71
N CYS A 183 -13.24 -8.42 -19.58
CA CYS A 183 -13.84 -7.88 -18.37
C CYS A 183 -15.34 -8.21 -18.36
N PRO A 184 -15.93 -8.65 -17.23
CA PRO A 184 -17.36 -9.01 -17.19
C PRO A 184 -18.26 -7.76 -17.11
N TYR A 185 -17.68 -6.58 -16.84
CA TYR A 185 -18.41 -5.32 -16.67
C TYR A 185 -18.62 -4.58 -17.98
N GLY A 186 -19.50 -3.58 -17.93
CA GLY A 186 -20.00 -2.87 -19.09
C GLY A 186 -19.68 -1.38 -19.14
N CYS A 187 -18.60 -0.93 -18.51
CA CYS A 187 -18.24 0.49 -18.42
C CYS A 187 -18.05 1.12 -19.81
N SER A 188 -18.81 2.18 -20.12
CA SER A 188 -18.91 2.73 -21.47
C SER A 188 -17.65 3.43 -21.99
N TYR A 189 -16.75 3.83 -21.10
CA TYR A 189 -15.47 4.49 -21.40
C TYR A 189 -14.28 3.52 -21.52
N CYS A 190 -14.46 2.22 -21.25
CA CYS A 190 -13.37 1.25 -21.17
C CYS A 190 -13.37 0.30 -22.37
N LEU A 191 -12.22 0.15 -23.03
CA LEU A 191 -12.02 -0.79 -24.14
C LEU A 191 -12.19 -2.26 -23.71
N SER A 192 -11.75 -2.59 -22.49
CA SER A 192 -11.83 -3.96 -21.96
C SER A 192 -13.28 -4.46 -21.78
N SER A 193 -14.24 -3.54 -21.71
CA SER A 193 -15.66 -3.82 -21.48
C SER A 193 -16.46 -3.98 -22.77
N ALA A 194 -15.83 -3.92 -23.94
CA ALA A 194 -16.51 -3.99 -25.24
C ALA A 194 -17.36 -5.25 -25.40
N ASP A 195 -16.88 -6.38 -24.88
CA ASP A 195 -17.47 -7.70 -25.10
C ASP A 195 -18.14 -8.30 -23.85
N ARG A 196 -18.04 -7.64 -22.70
CA ARG A 196 -18.62 -8.07 -21.40
C ARG A 196 -18.39 -9.55 -21.07
N CYS A 197 -17.23 -10.06 -21.44
CA CYS A 197 -16.87 -11.47 -21.32
C CYS A 197 -15.44 -11.58 -20.81
N VAL A 198 -15.16 -12.64 -20.06
CA VAL A 198 -13.82 -13.00 -19.58
C VAL A 198 -13.47 -14.38 -20.10
N ARG A 199 -12.34 -14.49 -20.79
CA ARG A 199 -11.71 -15.77 -21.14
C ARG A 199 -10.54 -15.98 -20.20
N MET A 200 -10.39 -17.17 -19.63
CA MET A 200 -9.33 -17.47 -18.68
C MET A 200 -8.40 -18.55 -19.23
N PHE A 201 -7.10 -18.40 -18.98
CA PHE A 201 -6.14 -19.50 -19.16
C PHE A 201 -6.48 -20.64 -18.18
N SER A 202 -6.13 -21.87 -18.51
CA SER A 202 -6.28 -23.00 -17.59
C SER A 202 -5.54 -22.72 -16.27
N ILE A 203 -6.07 -23.25 -15.17
CA ILE A 203 -5.43 -23.05 -13.86
C ILE A 203 -4.06 -23.71 -13.80
N ASP A 204 -3.90 -24.86 -14.47
CA ASP A 204 -2.63 -25.60 -14.48
C ASP A 204 -1.55 -24.82 -15.22
N TYR A 205 -1.88 -24.19 -16.36
CA TYR A 205 -0.97 -23.26 -17.04
C TYR A 205 -0.51 -22.13 -16.12
N VAL A 206 -1.44 -21.47 -15.43
CA VAL A 206 -1.11 -20.37 -14.52
C VAL A 206 -0.24 -20.83 -13.35
N MET A 207 -0.53 -21.99 -12.76
CA MET A 207 0.26 -22.55 -11.65
C MET A 207 1.69 -22.88 -12.08
N GLU A 208 1.89 -23.38 -13.31
CA GLU A 208 3.22 -23.66 -13.84
C GLU A 208 4.03 -22.37 -14.04
N ILE A 209 3.42 -21.31 -14.55
CA ILE A 209 4.08 -19.99 -14.65
C ILE A 209 4.42 -19.43 -13.27
N LEU A 210 3.51 -19.53 -12.29
CA LEU A 210 3.77 -19.09 -10.92
C LEU A 210 4.91 -19.88 -10.26
N LYS A 211 5.03 -21.18 -10.55
CA LYS A 211 6.16 -22.01 -10.10
C LYS A 211 7.49 -21.53 -10.67
N GLN A 212 7.52 -21.10 -11.93
CA GLN A 212 8.72 -20.52 -12.54
C GLN A 212 9.03 -19.15 -11.93
N ILE A 213 8.00 -18.31 -11.67
CA ILE A 213 8.18 -17.00 -11.01
C ILE A 213 8.81 -17.18 -9.62
N ALA A 214 8.30 -18.13 -8.82
CA ALA A 214 8.80 -18.40 -7.48
C ALA A 214 10.31 -18.73 -7.45
N ASN A 215 10.83 -19.35 -8.51
CA ASN A 215 12.23 -19.74 -8.65
C ASN A 215 13.07 -18.75 -9.49
N SER A 216 12.56 -17.55 -9.75
CA SER A 216 13.21 -16.55 -10.60
C SER A 216 13.67 -15.31 -9.84
N ASP A 217 14.53 -14.51 -10.46
CA ASP A 217 14.99 -13.21 -9.92
C ASP A 217 13.98 -12.07 -10.09
N VAL A 218 12.79 -12.36 -10.62
CA VAL A 218 11.69 -11.38 -10.72
C VAL A 218 11.42 -10.79 -9.34
N LYS A 219 11.22 -9.47 -9.28
CA LYS A 219 10.88 -8.75 -8.06
C LYS A 219 9.46 -8.20 -8.06
N GLN A 220 8.96 -7.75 -9.21
CA GLN A 220 7.65 -7.13 -9.34
C GLN A 220 6.84 -7.81 -10.44
N VAL A 221 5.68 -8.33 -10.08
CA VAL A 221 4.72 -8.96 -10.99
C VAL A 221 3.47 -8.10 -11.06
N LYS A 222 3.07 -7.65 -12.25
CA LYS A 222 1.79 -6.97 -12.47
C LYS A 222 0.87 -7.89 -13.26
N LEU A 223 -0.26 -8.25 -12.66
CA LEU A 223 -1.30 -8.96 -13.38
C LEU A 223 -2.01 -8.00 -14.33
N LEU A 224 -2.22 -8.43 -15.56
CA LEU A 224 -2.92 -7.68 -16.61
C LEU A 224 -4.44 -7.90 -16.59
N ASP A 225 -4.91 -8.80 -15.74
CA ASP A 225 -6.33 -9.08 -15.54
C ASP A 225 -7.05 -7.82 -15.07
N ARG A 226 -8.10 -7.41 -15.78
CA ARG A 226 -8.91 -6.21 -15.44
C ARG A 226 -9.79 -6.39 -14.22
N THR A 227 -10.06 -7.64 -13.87
CA THR A 227 -10.83 -8.01 -12.70
C THR A 227 -10.30 -9.36 -12.24
N PHE A 228 -9.21 -9.34 -11.48
CA PHE A 228 -8.59 -10.56 -10.98
C PHE A 228 -9.58 -11.43 -10.19
N ASN A 229 -10.46 -10.79 -9.43
CA ASN A 229 -11.48 -11.45 -8.61
C ASN A 229 -12.79 -11.78 -9.36
N ALA A 230 -12.78 -11.84 -10.71
CA ALA A 230 -13.96 -12.22 -11.50
C ALA A 230 -14.44 -13.66 -11.22
N ASP A 231 -13.51 -14.57 -10.94
CA ASP A 231 -13.79 -15.89 -10.37
C ASP A 231 -13.13 -15.98 -8.98
N PRO A 232 -13.91 -15.81 -7.89
CA PRO A 232 -13.37 -15.79 -6.54
C PRO A 232 -12.61 -17.06 -6.14
N LYS A 233 -13.06 -18.25 -6.56
CA LYS A 233 -12.41 -19.52 -6.21
C LYS A 233 -11.06 -19.64 -6.90
N ARG A 234 -11.01 -19.27 -8.18
CA ARG A 234 -9.76 -19.21 -8.94
C ARG A 234 -8.78 -18.20 -8.34
N ALA A 235 -9.26 -16.99 -8.07
CA ALA A 235 -8.48 -15.91 -7.48
C ALA A 235 -7.87 -16.33 -6.13
N LEU A 236 -8.66 -16.94 -5.25
CA LEU A 236 -8.19 -17.46 -3.96
C LEU A 236 -7.11 -18.54 -4.12
N ARG A 237 -7.29 -19.48 -5.06
CA ARG A 237 -6.28 -20.51 -5.34
C ARG A 237 -4.96 -19.91 -5.81
N ILE A 238 -4.99 -18.93 -6.71
CA ILE A 238 -3.81 -18.22 -7.20
C ILE A 238 -3.15 -17.44 -6.06
N ALA A 239 -3.93 -16.68 -5.30
CA ALA A 239 -3.43 -15.83 -4.21
C ALA A 239 -2.77 -16.66 -3.09
N ARG A 240 -3.37 -17.79 -2.70
CA ARG A 240 -2.78 -18.74 -1.73
C ARG A 240 -1.45 -19.30 -2.23
N TYR A 241 -1.39 -19.72 -3.50
CA TYR A 241 -0.14 -20.22 -4.08
C TYR A 241 0.96 -19.15 -4.07
N ILE A 242 0.64 -17.91 -4.46
CA ILE A 242 1.56 -16.77 -4.41
C ILE A 242 2.05 -16.51 -2.98
N ASN A 243 1.15 -16.52 -2.00
CA ASN A 243 1.51 -16.27 -0.61
C ASN A 243 2.46 -17.35 -0.08
N GLN A 244 2.21 -18.61 -0.42
CA GLN A 244 3.00 -19.75 0.04
C GLN A 244 4.35 -19.88 -0.66
N ASN A 245 4.45 -19.62 -1.96
CA ASN A 245 5.62 -20.01 -2.76
C ASN A 245 6.45 -18.82 -3.28
N CYS A 246 5.84 -17.65 -3.56
CA CYS A 246 6.52 -16.54 -4.21
C CYS A 246 7.05 -15.50 -3.19
N LYS A 247 7.95 -15.92 -2.30
CA LYS A 247 8.36 -15.13 -1.11
C LYS A 247 9.12 -13.84 -1.43
N ASN A 248 9.77 -13.76 -2.59
CA ASN A 248 10.64 -12.63 -2.95
C ASN A 248 10.00 -11.64 -3.95
N GLN A 249 8.73 -11.87 -4.30
CA GLN A 249 8.02 -11.10 -5.32
C GLN A 249 6.87 -10.29 -4.72
N ILE A 250 6.69 -9.07 -5.22
CA ILE A 250 5.50 -8.24 -4.98
C ILE A 250 4.57 -8.38 -6.17
N PHE A 251 3.29 -8.61 -5.90
CA PHE A 251 2.24 -8.78 -6.91
C PHE A 251 1.25 -7.61 -6.87
N GLN A 252 0.93 -7.07 -8.04
CA GLN A 252 -0.08 -6.03 -8.24
C GLN A 252 -1.28 -6.58 -9.01
N PHE A 253 -2.48 -6.33 -8.47
CA PHE A 253 -3.76 -6.82 -8.97
C PHE A 253 -4.71 -5.66 -9.25
N GLU A 254 -5.47 -5.72 -10.35
CA GLU A 254 -6.66 -4.90 -10.54
C GLU A 254 -7.88 -5.69 -10.04
N VAL A 255 -8.64 -5.12 -9.09
CA VAL A 255 -9.77 -5.78 -8.45
C VAL A 255 -10.99 -4.87 -8.40
N VAL A 256 -12.18 -5.49 -8.40
CA VAL A 256 -13.43 -4.80 -8.08
C VAL A 256 -13.77 -5.10 -6.63
N ALA A 257 -13.36 -4.18 -5.75
CA ALA A 257 -13.33 -4.39 -4.30
C ALA A 257 -14.69 -4.79 -3.72
N GLU A 258 -15.79 -4.19 -4.19
CA GLU A 258 -17.14 -4.50 -3.71
C GLU A 258 -17.60 -5.93 -4.03
N THR A 259 -16.95 -6.60 -4.99
CA THR A 259 -17.23 -7.99 -5.37
C THR A 259 -16.23 -8.99 -4.81
N LEU A 260 -15.28 -8.56 -3.96
CA LEU A 260 -14.44 -9.48 -3.22
C LEU A 260 -15.31 -10.34 -2.29
N SER A 261 -15.28 -11.65 -2.52
CA SER A 261 -15.91 -12.65 -1.64
C SER A 261 -15.31 -12.58 -0.24
N GLU A 262 -16.08 -12.93 0.79
CA GLU A 262 -15.59 -12.95 2.17
C GLU A 262 -14.35 -13.84 2.33
N GLU A 263 -14.32 -15.05 1.78
CA GLU A 263 -13.16 -15.94 1.87
C GLU A 263 -11.86 -15.30 1.34
N LEU A 264 -11.93 -14.64 0.18
CA LEU A 264 -10.79 -13.96 -0.43
C LEU A 264 -10.35 -12.73 0.36
N LEU A 265 -11.30 -11.99 0.91
CA LEU A 265 -11.03 -10.84 1.75
C LEU A 265 -10.42 -11.25 3.09
N GLU A 266 -10.93 -12.30 3.72
CA GLU A 266 -10.36 -12.88 4.94
C GLU A 266 -8.94 -13.38 4.70
N PHE A 267 -8.70 -14.08 3.59
CA PHE A 267 -7.35 -14.48 3.20
C PHE A 267 -6.39 -13.28 3.16
N PHE A 268 -6.74 -12.21 2.42
CA PHE A 268 -5.86 -11.04 2.32
C PHE A 268 -5.70 -10.26 3.62
N THR A 269 -6.70 -10.29 4.51
CA THR A 269 -6.69 -9.48 5.74
C THR A 269 -6.14 -10.23 6.96
N LYS A 270 -6.11 -11.58 6.93
CA LYS A 270 -5.72 -12.42 8.08
C LYS A 270 -4.58 -13.39 7.79
N GLU A 271 -4.46 -13.89 6.56
CA GLU A 271 -3.53 -14.99 6.21
C GLU A 271 -2.35 -14.54 5.32
N ALA A 272 -2.57 -13.53 4.47
CA ALA A 272 -1.58 -13.12 3.48
C ALA A 272 -0.51 -12.20 4.09
N ASP A 273 0.72 -12.34 3.62
CA ASP A 273 1.75 -11.31 3.83
C ASP A 273 1.42 -10.08 2.98
N VAL A 274 0.68 -9.15 3.59
CA VAL A 274 0.12 -7.94 2.96
C VAL A 274 1.16 -7.05 2.29
N THR A 275 2.44 -7.13 2.68
CA THR A 275 3.51 -6.32 2.09
C THR A 275 3.79 -6.69 0.63
N ARG A 276 3.39 -7.90 0.22
CA ARG A 276 3.58 -8.44 -1.13
C ARG A 276 2.36 -8.32 -2.03
N PHE A 277 1.21 -7.88 -1.52
CA PHE A 277 -0.02 -7.73 -2.29
C PHE A 277 -0.41 -6.26 -2.43
N ARG A 278 -0.41 -5.77 -3.67
CA ARG A 278 -0.82 -4.42 -4.03
C ARG A 278 -2.12 -4.47 -4.84
N PHE A 279 -3.10 -3.66 -4.45
CA PHE A 279 -4.42 -3.67 -5.09
C PHE A 279 -4.73 -2.32 -5.74
N GLU A 280 -5.11 -2.37 -7.01
CA GLU A 280 -5.64 -1.26 -7.79
C GLU A 280 -7.16 -1.40 -7.84
N ILE A 281 -7.87 -0.41 -7.30
CA ILE A 281 -9.32 -0.40 -7.12
C ILE A 281 -9.89 0.83 -7.82
N GLY A 282 -10.47 0.59 -8.99
CA GLY A 282 -11.17 1.62 -9.75
C GLY A 282 -12.48 2.01 -9.07
N VAL A 283 -12.56 3.18 -8.44
CA VAL A 283 -13.80 3.73 -7.86
C VAL A 283 -14.53 4.62 -8.86
N GLN A 284 -13.77 5.42 -9.60
CA GLN A 284 -14.19 6.27 -10.72
C GLN A 284 -15.04 7.47 -10.32
N SER A 285 -16.09 7.28 -9.52
CA SER A 285 -16.92 8.32 -8.92
C SER A 285 -17.71 7.74 -7.73
N PHE A 286 -18.16 8.58 -6.80
CA PHE A 286 -19.17 8.20 -5.80
C PHE A 286 -20.58 8.67 -6.18
N HIS A 287 -20.72 9.44 -7.26
CA HIS A 287 -21.99 9.98 -7.69
C HIS A 287 -22.79 8.95 -8.51
N ALA A 288 -23.93 8.52 -7.95
CA ALA A 288 -24.73 7.42 -8.52
C ALA A 288 -25.18 7.67 -9.97
N LYS A 289 -25.62 8.89 -10.29
CA LYS A 289 -26.07 9.24 -11.66
C LYS A 289 -24.92 9.19 -12.67
N THR A 290 -23.73 9.61 -12.26
CA THR A 290 -22.52 9.53 -13.07
C THR A 290 -22.17 8.07 -13.35
N LEU A 291 -22.08 7.23 -12.31
CA LEU A 291 -21.82 5.80 -12.44
C LEU A 291 -22.83 5.09 -13.36
N GLN A 292 -24.13 5.36 -13.15
CA GLN A 292 -25.20 4.80 -13.98
C GLN A 292 -25.06 5.19 -15.46
N SER A 293 -24.75 6.45 -15.74
CA SER A 293 -24.61 6.94 -17.12
C SER A 293 -23.51 6.24 -17.90
N VAL A 294 -22.46 5.78 -17.20
CA VAL A 294 -21.35 5.06 -17.81
C VAL A 294 -21.43 3.55 -17.63
N GLY A 295 -22.58 3.02 -17.22
CA GLY A 295 -22.82 1.58 -17.09
C GLY A 295 -21.98 0.91 -16.00
N ARG A 296 -21.59 1.67 -14.97
CA ARG A 296 -20.87 1.17 -13.80
C ARG A 296 -21.86 0.97 -12.64
N ILE A 297 -21.90 -0.24 -12.11
CA ILE A 297 -22.73 -0.61 -10.95
C ILE A 297 -21.77 -0.78 -9.78
N GLN A 298 -22.00 -0.07 -8.69
CA GLN A 298 -21.11 -0.03 -7.54
C GLN A 298 -21.92 -0.07 -6.24
N ASN A 299 -21.49 -0.90 -5.29
CA ASN A 299 -22.01 -0.87 -3.94
C ASN A 299 -21.05 -0.09 -3.04
N ASN A 300 -21.37 1.19 -2.80
CA ASN A 300 -20.52 2.09 -2.02
C ASN A 300 -20.33 1.61 -0.58
N GLU A 301 -21.38 1.11 0.09
CA GLU A 301 -21.26 0.64 1.48
C GLU A 301 -20.27 -0.52 1.60
N ARG A 302 -20.43 -1.51 0.71
CA ARG A 302 -19.51 -2.66 0.63
C ARG A 302 -18.09 -2.24 0.27
N LEU A 303 -17.92 -1.33 -0.69
CA LEU A 303 -16.62 -0.77 -1.07
C LEU A 303 -15.90 -0.16 0.14
N HIS A 304 -16.58 0.67 0.93
CA HIS A 304 -16.02 1.28 2.14
C HIS A 304 -15.62 0.22 3.16
N GLN A 305 -16.49 -0.78 3.40
CA GLN A 305 -16.21 -1.88 4.32
C GLN A 305 -14.95 -2.66 3.93
N VAL A 306 -14.82 -3.01 2.64
CA VAL A 306 -13.70 -3.78 2.12
C VAL A 306 -12.40 -2.98 2.21
N ILE A 307 -12.40 -1.73 1.75
CA ILE A 307 -11.21 -0.88 1.79
C ILE A 307 -10.76 -0.64 3.23
N LYS A 308 -11.71 -0.39 4.15
CA LYS A 308 -11.41 -0.24 5.58
C LYS A 308 -10.69 -1.48 6.14
N ARG A 309 -11.25 -2.68 5.92
CA ARG A 309 -10.67 -3.95 6.40
C ARG A 309 -9.28 -4.21 5.82
N MET A 310 -9.11 -3.98 4.51
CA MET A 310 -7.81 -4.17 3.86
C MET A 310 -6.77 -3.16 4.36
N ARG A 311 -7.16 -1.89 4.55
CA ARG A 311 -6.28 -0.86 5.13
C ARG A 311 -5.85 -1.20 6.56
N GLU A 312 -6.78 -1.63 7.41
CA GLU A 312 -6.50 -2.01 8.81
C GLU A 312 -5.59 -3.24 8.92
N ALA A 313 -5.65 -4.12 7.92
CA ALA A 313 -4.72 -5.24 7.76
C ALA A 313 -3.34 -4.84 7.21
N GLY A 314 -3.14 -3.59 6.77
CA GLY A 314 -1.88 -3.12 6.20
C GLY A 314 -1.70 -3.37 4.70
N CYS A 315 -2.77 -3.74 3.98
CA CYS A 315 -2.71 -3.90 2.52
C CYS A 315 -2.36 -2.59 1.83
N ILE A 316 -1.58 -2.69 0.75
CA ILE A 316 -1.25 -1.54 -0.09
C ILE A 316 -2.37 -1.32 -1.09
N LEU A 317 -3.12 -0.23 -0.93
CA LEU A 317 -4.29 0.09 -1.72
C LEU A 317 -4.04 1.33 -2.57
N HIS A 318 -4.32 1.20 -3.86
CA HIS A 318 -4.36 2.28 -4.82
C HIS A 318 -5.81 2.43 -5.29
N VAL A 319 -6.41 3.60 -5.04
CA VAL A 319 -7.79 3.91 -5.41
C VAL A 319 -7.83 5.07 -6.41
N ASP A 320 -8.69 4.99 -7.41
CA ASP A 320 -8.75 6.00 -8.48
C ASP A 320 -10.13 6.59 -8.76
N LEU A 321 -10.13 7.88 -9.14
CA LEU A 321 -11.27 8.64 -9.66
C LEU A 321 -10.98 9.13 -11.08
N ILE A 322 -12.06 9.34 -11.86
CA ILE A 322 -11.98 9.95 -13.18
C ILE A 322 -12.79 11.25 -13.21
N ALA A 323 -12.09 12.36 -13.41
CA ALA A 323 -12.71 13.66 -13.69
C ALA A 323 -13.18 13.75 -15.15
N GLY A 324 -14.35 14.37 -15.37
CA GLY A 324 -14.93 14.57 -16.70
C GLY A 324 -15.98 13.54 -17.11
N LEU A 325 -16.39 12.63 -16.21
CA LEU A 325 -17.50 11.73 -16.47
C LEU A 325 -18.83 12.50 -16.60
N PRO A 326 -19.83 11.98 -17.36
CA PRO A 326 -21.13 12.64 -17.49
C PRO A 326 -21.83 12.84 -16.14
N TYR A 327 -22.62 13.92 -16.04
CA TYR A 327 -23.37 14.31 -14.84
C TYR A 327 -22.56 14.65 -13.59
N GLU A 328 -21.23 14.82 -13.70
CA GLU A 328 -20.38 15.21 -12.58
C GLU A 328 -19.82 16.62 -12.80
N ASP A 329 -20.37 17.59 -12.08
CA ASP A 329 -19.85 18.96 -12.00
C ASP A 329 -18.79 19.09 -10.90
N LEU A 330 -18.17 20.26 -10.77
CA LEU A 330 -17.08 20.48 -9.81
C LEU A 330 -17.52 20.25 -8.35
N PRO A 331 -18.69 20.74 -7.88
CA PRO A 331 -19.17 20.43 -6.52
C PRO A 331 -19.40 18.94 -6.28
N THR A 332 -19.95 18.20 -7.25
CA THR A 332 -20.17 16.75 -7.13
C THR A 332 -18.84 16.00 -7.13
N PHE A 333 -17.92 16.37 -8.02
CA PHE A 333 -16.58 15.80 -8.07
C PHE A 333 -15.80 16.03 -6.76
N ARG A 334 -15.90 17.22 -6.17
CA ARG A 334 -15.34 17.54 -4.85
C ARG A 334 -15.84 16.57 -3.78
N GLN A 335 -17.12 16.22 -3.78
CA GLN A 335 -17.67 15.24 -2.83
C GLN A 335 -17.05 13.86 -3.06
N SER A 336 -17.01 13.39 -4.31
CA SER A 336 -16.37 12.13 -4.70
C SER A 336 -14.91 12.07 -4.23
N PHE A 337 -14.13 13.13 -4.47
CA PHE A 337 -12.73 13.23 -4.05
C PHE A 337 -12.57 13.17 -2.54
N ASN A 338 -13.35 13.96 -1.80
CA ASN A 338 -13.25 13.99 -0.35
C ASN A 338 -13.64 12.65 0.28
N MET A 339 -14.65 11.97 -0.27
CA MET A 339 -15.01 10.60 0.14
C MET A 339 -13.87 9.62 -0.13
N LEU A 340 -13.26 9.66 -1.32
CA LEU A 340 -12.15 8.79 -1.67
C LEU A 340 -10.96 9.00 -0.73
N PHE A 341 -10.60 10.25 -0.47
CA PHE A 341 -9.48 10.59 0.40
C PHE A 341 -9.73 10.14 1.86
N ALA A 342 -10.98 10.25 2.33
CA ALA A 342 -11.38 9.80 3.66
C ALA A 342 -11.26 8.27 3.86
N LEU A 343 -11.18 7.48 2.78
CA LEU A 343 -10.88 6.05 2.88
C LEU A 343 -9.47 5.77 3.42
N GLN A 344 -8.56 6.74 3.31
CA GLN A 344 -7.15 6.62 3.75
C GLN A 344 -6.43 5.43 3.08
N ALA A 345 -6.69 5.22 1.79
CA ALA A 345 -5.90 4.30 0.98
C ALA A 345 -4.43 4.74 0.91
N SER A 346 -3.53 3.82 0.56
CA SER A 346 -2.09 4.09 0.49
C SER A 346 -1.77 5.15 -0.56
N GLU A 347 -2.42 5.06 -1.72
CA GLU A 347 -2.24 5.91 -2.90
C GLU A 347 -3.61 6.31 -3.47
N VAL A 348 -3.71 7.56 -3.96
CA VAL A 348 -4.91 8.12 -4.57
C VAL A 348 -4.55 8.61 -5.97
N GLN A 349 -5.26 8.15 -6.99
CA GLN A 349 -5.10 8.63 -8.36
C GLN A 349 -6.31 9.41 -8.85
N LEU A 350 -6.03 10.58 -9.42
CA LEU A 350 -7.00 11.39 -10.13
C LEU A 350 -6.65 11.41 -11.61
N GLY A 351 -7.41 10.65 -12.40
CA GLY A 351 -7.31 10.64 -13.85
C GLY A 351 -8.25 11.64 -14.52
N ILE A 352 -7.85 12.16 -15.67
CA ILE A 352 -8.77 12.84 -16.59
C ILE A 352 -9.38 11.79 -17.52
N LEU A 353 -10.69 11.90 -17.77
CA LEU A 353 -11.40 11.05 -18.72
C LEU A 353 -10.75 11.13 -20.10
N LYS A 354 -10.51 9.97 -20.69
CA LYS A 354 -9.98 9.83 -22.05
C LYS A 354 -11.09 9.33 -22.97
N LEU A 355 -11.27 9.99 -24.10
CA LEU A 355 -12.29 9.62 -25.07
C LEU A 355 -11.75 8.57 -26.06
N LEU A 356 -11.58 7.34 -25.57
CA LEU A 356 -10.93 6.25 -26.31
C LEU A 356 -11.73 5.81 -27.55
N LYS A 357 -11.02 5.51 -28.64
CA LYS A 357 -11.59 4.94 -29.88
C LYS A 357 -12.34 3.65 -29.60
N GLY A 358 -13.39 3.35 -30.37
CA GLY A 358 -14.16 2.11 -30.22
C GLY A 358 -15.10 2.04 -29.01
N THR A 359 -14.96 2.92 -28.01
CA THR A 359 -15.79 2.91 -26.81
C THR A 359 -17.20 3.45 -27.05
N LYS A 360 -18.16 3.01 -26.22
CA LYS A 360 -19.54 3.50 -26.29
C LYS A 360 -19.62 4.99 -25.96
N LEU A 361 -18.86 5.45 -24.96
CA LEU A 361 -18.87 6.85 -24.54
C LEU A 361 -18.39 7.80 -25.65
N LYS A 362 -17.41 7.37 -26.48
CA LYS A 362 -16.98 8.15 -27.65
C LYS A 362 -18.11 8.33 -28.67
N LYS A 363 -18.91 7.29 -28.91
CA LYS A 363 -20.06 7.35 -29.83
C LYS A 363 -21.17 8.28 -29.31
N GLU A 364 -21.27 8.41 -27.98
CA GLU A 364 -22.25 9.25 -27.28
C GLU A 364 -21.70 10.63 -26.90
N SER A 365 -20.51 11.01 -27.40
CA SER A 365 -19.79 12.22 -26.98
C SER A 365 -20.60 13.50 -27.17
N SER A 366 -21.30 13.62 -28.30
CA SER A 366 -22.15 14.77 -28.60
C SER A 366 -23.32 14.92 -27.61
N SER A 367 -23.91 13.82 -27.16
CA SER A 367 -25.03 13.83 -26.22
C SER A 367 -24.64 14.33 -24.82
N TYR A 368 -23.36 14.21 -24.47
CA TYR A 368 -22.80 14.64 -23.18
C TYR A 368 -21.93 15.89 -23.29
N GLY A 369 -21.90 16.52 -24.47
CA GLY A 369 -21.08 17.71 -24.73
C GLY A 369 -19.57 17.48 -24.51
N LEU A 370 -19.08 16.25 -24.71
CA LEU A 370 -17.68 15.92 -24.49
C LEU A 370 -16.81 16.49 -25.61
N GLN A 371 -15.85 17.32 -25.23
CA GLN A 371 -14.80 17.81 -26.11
C GLN A 371 -13.47 17.23 -25.62
N ALA A 372 -12.68 16.66 -26.53
CA ALA A 372 -11.42 16.01 -26.20
C ALA A 372 -10.31 16.46 -27.15
N GLN A 373 -9.07 16.24 -26.74
CA GLN A 373 -7.91 16.38 -27.61
C GLN A 373 -8.04 15.43 -28.82
N THR A 374 -7.58 15.88 -29.99
CA THR A 374 -7.60 15.10 -31.24
C THR A 374 -6.43 14.12 -31.35
N THR A 375 -5.36 14.37 -30.60
CA THR A 375 -4.19 13.50 -30.49
C THR A 375 -4.25 12.70 -29.19
N ALA A 376 -3.60 11.54 -29.18
CA ALA A 376 -3.47 10.77 -27.95
C ALA A 376 -2.75 11.61 -26.88
N PRO A 377 -3.19 11.57 -25.60
CA PRO A 377 -4.05 10.54 -25.01
C PRO A 377 -5.56 10.84 -25.00
N TYR A 378 -6.05 11.76 -25.86
CA TYR A 378 -7.49 12.04 -26.00
C TYR A 378 -8.17 12.51 -24.70
N ASP A 379 -7.43 13.23 -23.85
CA ASP A 379 -7.98 13.76 -22.62
C ASP A 379 -9.14 14.70 -22.94
N VAL A 380 -10.23 14.54 -22.17
CA VAL A 380 -11.40 15.41 -22.24
C VAL A 380 -11.01 16.80 -21.70
N VAL A 381 -11.29 17.82 -22.51
CA VAL A 381 -10.98 19.23 -22.23
C VAL A 381 -12.21 20.05 -21.87
N ALA A 382 -13.43 19.56 -22.13
CA ALA A 382 -14.68 20.16 -21.66
C ALA A 382 -15.80 19.12 -21.67
N THR A 383 -16.80 19.32 -20.80
CA THR A 383 -18.06 18.57 -20.81
C THR A 383 -19.24 19.54 -20.64
N SER A 384 -20.48 19.04 -20.68
CA SER A 384 -21.64 19.85 -20.29
C SER A 384 -21.65 20.29 -18.82
N TRP A 385 -20.80 19.73 -17.96
CA TRP A 385 -20.75 20.00 -16.51
C TRP A 385 -19.45 20.66 -16.05
N LEU A 386 -18.37 20.51 -16.80
CA LEU A 386 -17.07 21.04 -16.46
C LEU A 386 -16.52 21.85 -17.64
N SER A 387 -16.19 23.11 -17.37
CA SER A 387 -15.50 23.98 -18.31
C SER A 387 -14.04 23.54 -18.52
N THR A 388 -13.43 24.03 -19.60
CA THR A 388 -11.99 23.81 -19.84
C THR A 388 -11.10 24.35 -18.73
N LYS A 389 -11.52 25.45 -18.09
CA LYS A 389 -10.78 25.99 -16.94
C LYS A 389 -10.82 25.00 -15.76
N GLU A 390 -11.99 24.45 -15.45
CA GLU A 390 -12.16 23.53 -14.32
C GLU A 390 -11.44 22.21 -14.56
N LEU A 391 -11.51 21.63 -15.76
CA LEU A 391 -10.76 20.41 -16.09
C LEU A 391 -9.24 20.62 -16.03
N LYS A 392 -8.74 21.79 -16.46
CA LYS A 392 -7.32 22.15 -16.28
C LYS A 392 -6.93 22.23 -14.80
N GLN A 393 -7.80 22.78 -13.95
CA GLN A 393 -7.57 22.83 -12.51
C GLN A 393 -7.60 21.43 -11.88
N LEU A 394 -8.52 20.55 -12.31
CA LEU A 394 -8.58 19.15 -11.87
C LEU A 394 -7.35 18.36 -12.30
N HIS A 395 -6.81 18.61 -13.49
CA HIS A 395 -5.54 18.03 -13.93
C HIS A 395 -4.39 18.45 -13.00
N ALA A 396 -4.28 19.74 -12.69
CA ALA A 396 -3.27 20.25 -11.75
C ALA A 396 -3.47 19.70 -10.33
N CYS A 397 -4.72 19.50 -9.91
CA CYS A 397 -5.06 18.82 -8.64
C CYS A 397 -4.53 17.38 -8.62
N GLY A 398 -4.71 16.61 -9.70
CA GLY A 398 -4.19 15.25 -9.81
C GLY A 398 -2.66 15.18 -9.72
N GLU A 399 -1.96 16.12 -10.36
CA GLU A 399 -0.51 16.25 -10.21
C GLU A 399 -0.10 16.62 -8.79
N ALA A 400 -0.86 17.48 -8.11
CA ALA A 400 -0.61 17.82 -6.71
C ALA A 400 -0.79 16.60 -5.79
N VAL A 401 -1.81 15.78 -6.00
CA VAL A 401 -1.97 14.52 -5.24
C VAL A 401 -0.75 13.62 -5.44
N GLU A 402 -0.34 13.41 -6.68
CA GLU A 402 0.83 12.59 -6.98
C GLU A 402 2.11 13.14 -6.33
N LYS A 403 2.33 14.45 -6.43
CA LYS A 403 3.56 15.08 -5.93
C LYS A 403 3.57 15.22 -4.43
N PHE A 404 2.51 15.66 -3.78
CA PHE A 404 2.50 16.00 -2.36
C PHE A 404 2.09 14.82 -1.46
N TRP A 405 1.19 13.94 -1.95
CA TRP A 405 0.65 12.81 -1.19
C TRP A 405 1.29 11.47 -1.56
N ASN A 406 1.12 11.00 -2.80
CA ASN A 406 1.56 9.65 -3.22
C ASN A 406 3.08 9.47 -3.12
N SER A 407 3.86 10.51 -3.44
CA SER A 407 5.34 10.48 -3.29
C SER A 407 5.82 10.41 -1.82
N GLY A 408 4.91 10.60 -0.87
CA GLY A 408 5.18 10.69 0.56
C GLY A 408 5.94 11.96 0.97
N ILE A 409 6.11 12.96 0.10
CA ILE A 409 6.92 14.14 0.40
C ILE A 409 6.32 15.03 1.49
N ALA A 410 5.01 15.25 1.47
CA ALA A 410 4.33 16.17 2.37
C ALA A 410 3.16 15.50 3.10
N LYS A 411 3.12 14.16 3.16
CA LYS A 411 2.01 13.39 3.74
C LYS A 411 1.68 13.82 5.16
N ASP A 412 2.68 13.86 6.05
CA ASP A 412 2.53 14.29 7.44
C ASP A 412 2.08 15.75 7.56
N SER A 413 2.57 16.62 6.67
CA SER A 413 2.22 18.04 6.68
C SER A 413 0.78 18.26 6.20
N ILE A 414 0.34 17.56 5.15
CA ILE A 414 -1.04 17.58 4.69
C ILE A 414 -1.98 17.08 5.78
N GLN A 415 -1.63 15.97 6.44
CA GLN A 415 -2.41 15.44 7.54
C GLN A 415 -2.54 16.47 8.68
N ALA A 416 -1.43 17.06 9.11
CA ALA A 416 -1.43 18.11 10.14
C ALA A 416 -2.26 19.34 9.74
N ILE A 417 -2.17 19.80 8.48
CA ILE A 417 -2.96 20.93 7.96
C ILE A 417 -4.46 20.65 8.05
N LEU A 418 -4.89 19.43 7.72
CA LEU A 418 -6.29 19.01 7.79
C LEU A 418 -6.75 18.83 9.25
N GLU A 419 -5.94 18.22 10.11
CA GLU A 419 -6.23 18.04 11.55
C GLU A 419 -6.35 19.38 12.29
N LEU A 420 -5.51 20.35 11.94
CA LEU A 420 -5.56 21.72 12.48
C LEU A 420 -6.73 22.56 11.94
N GLY A 421 -7.47 22.05 10.95
CA GLY A 421 -8.56 22.78 10.31
C GLY A 421 -8.09 24.02 9.53
N TRP A 422 -6.82 24.08 9.12
CA TRP A 422 -6.28 25.17 8.29
C TRP A 422 -6.86 25.16 6.87
N TYR A 423 -7.37 24.01 6.45
CA TYR A 423 -8.16 23.81 5.26
C TYR A 423 -9.40 22.98 5.60
N GLN A 424 -10.53 23.29 4.97
CA GLN A 424 -11.81 22.66 5.27
C GLN A 424 -11.90 21.20 4.80
N ASN A 425 -11.29 20.88 3.65
CA ASN A 425 -11.34 19.56 3.05
C ASN A 425 -10.12 19.33 2.13
N PRO A 426 -9.75 18.05 1.89
CA PRO A 426 -8.56 17.73 1.09
C PRO A 426 -8.69 18.18 -0.36
N PHE A 427 -9.87 18.11 -0.98
CA PHE A 427 -10.04 18.56 -2.37
C PHE A 427 -9.62 20.03 -2.57
N ASP A 428 -10.11 20.94 -1.72
CA ASP A 428 -9.75 22.36 -1.81
C ASP A 428 -8.25 22.61 -1.58
N LEU A 429 -7.63 21.84 -0.66
CA LEU A 429 -6.20 21.90 -0.43
C LEU A 429 -5.40 21.48 -1.67
N PHE A 430 -5.74 20.34 -2.30
CA PHE A 430 -5.04 19.88 -3.50
C PHE A 430 -5.32 20.74 -4.74
N MET A 431 -6.50 21.34 -4.85
CA MET A 431 -6.79 22.33 -5.88
C MET A 431 -5.88 23.56 -5.74
N ALA A 432 -5.72 24.08 -4.53
CA ALA A 432 -4.85 25.22 -4.26
C ALA A 432 -3.36 24.87 -4.46
N LEU A 433 -2.92 23.70 -3.99
CA LEU A 433 -1.56 23.20 -4.20
C LEU A 433 -1.24 22.98 -5.68
N GLY A 434 -2.18 22.43 -6.46
CA GLY A 434 -2.03 22.25 -7.90
C GLY A 434 -1.81 23.55 -8.63
N GLU A 435 -2.52 24.61 -8.25
CA GLU A 435 -2.31 25.94 -8.81
C GLU A 435 -0.91 26.50 -8.50
N GLN A 436 -0.39 26.29 -7.28
CA GLN A 436 0.96 26.73 -6.92
C GLN A 436 2.04 25.87 -7.57
N TYR A 437 1.82 24.56 -7.67
CA TYR A 437 2.75 23.62 -8.29
C TYR A 437 2.99 23.95 -9.77
N GLN A 438 1.94 24.32 -10.50
CA GLN A 438 2.01 24.73 -11.90
C GLN A 438 2.82 26.02 -12.13
N LYS A 439 3.09 26.80 -11.07
CA LYS A 439 3.92 28.02 -11.15
C LYS A 439 5.41 27.73 -10.99
N LEU A 440 5.79 26.50 -10.60
CA LEU A 440 7.19 26.13 -10.42
C LEU A 440 7.89 25.97 -11.79
N SER A 441 9.14 26.44 -11.84
CA SER A 441 10.03 26.19 -12.98
C SER A 441 10.60 24.77 -12.90
N HIS A 442 10.73 24.10 -14.05
CA HIS A 442 11.34 22.78 -14.12
C HIS A 442 12.76 22.84 -14.71
N PRO A 443 13.75 22.14 -14.11
CA PRO A 443 13.66 21.32 -12.89
C PRO A 443 13.60 22.18 -11.61
N TYR A 444 12.90 21.68 -10.58
CA TYR A 444 12.83 22.30 -9.25
C TYR A 444 13.63 21.54 -8.19
N GLN A 445 13.96 22.22 -7.09
CA GLN A 445 14.55 21.67 -5.88
C GLN A 445 13.48 21.15 -4.91
N PRO A 446 13.78 20.16 -4.05
CA PRO A 446 12.80 19.58 -3.12
C PRO A 446 12.10 20.59 -2.20
N HIS A 447 12.79 21.65 -1.78
CA HIS A 447 12.23 22.67 -0.91
C HIS A 447 11.19 23.57 -1.63
N GLU A 448 11.27 23.71 -2.95
CA GLU A 448 10.32 24.53 -3.73
C GLU A 448 8.91 23.93 -3.71
N LEU A 449 8.78 22.60 -3.54
CA LEU A 449 7.49 21.96 -3.29
C LEU A 449 6.89 22.43 -1.96
N PHE A 450 7.68 22.53 -0.89
CA PHE A 450 7.19 23.04 0.40
C PHE A 450 6.82 24.53 0.31
N SER A 451 7.48 25.30 -0.55
CA SER A 451 7.13 26.69 -0.79
C SER A 451 5.71 26.87 -1.36
N CYS A 452 5.13 25.85 -2.02
CA CYS A 452 3.75 25.90 -2.52
C CYS A 452 2.70 26.04 -1.41
N PHE A 453 3.03 25.74 -0.15
CA PHE A 453 2.10 25.84 0.98
C PHE A 453 1.94 27.27 1.51
N TYR A 454 2.95 28.13 1.43
CA TYR A 454 2.86 29.49 2.01
C TYR A 454 1.77 30.36 1.41
N PRO A 455 1.59 30.43 0.07
CA PRO A 455 0.57 31.32 -0.52
C PRO A 455 -0.86 30.91 -0.20
N ILE A 456 -1.06 29.66 0.22
CA ILE A 456 -2.39 29.06 0.38
C ILE A 456 -2.83 28.97 1.85
N LEU A 457 -1.88 28.97 2.79
CA LEU A 457 -2.17 28.87 4.23
C LEU A 457 -2.31 30.26 4.87
N GLN A 458 -3.47 30.55 5.46
CA GLN A 458 -3.74 31.80 6.20
C GLN A 458 -3.28 31.70 7.67
N GLN A 459 -2.00 31.39 7.88
CA GLN A 459 -1.42 31.15 9.21
C GLN A 459 -0.11 31.90 9.37
N SER A 460 0.38 32.02 10.61
CA SER A 460 1.70 32.62 10.84
C SER A 460 2.79 31.77 10.18
N LYS A 461 3.81 32.42 9.61
CA LYS A 461 4.91 31.72 8.94
C LYS A 461 5.61 30.73 9.88
N GLN A 462 5.75 31.06 11.16
CA GLN A 462 6.29 30.18 12.19
C GLN A 462 5.46 28.89 12.37
N ALA A 463 4.13 29.00 12.40
CA ALA A 463 3.27 27.83 12.53
C ALA A 463 3.35 26.95 11.28
N VAL A 464 3.34 27.55 10.09
CA VAL A 464 3.51 26.83 8.82
C VAL A 464 4.86 26.10 8.80
N ASP A 465 5.94 26.78 9.18
CA ASP A 465 7.29 26.18 9.23
C ASP A 465 7.35 25.00 10.21
N ALA A 466 6.73 25.12 11.39
CA ALA A 466 6.65 24.03 12.36
C ALA A 466 5.98 22.75 11.78
N VAL A 467 4.98 22.91 10.91
CA VAL A 467 4.28 21.80 10.25
C VAL A 467 5.04 21.26 9.03
N LEU A 468 5.61 22.13 8.19
CA LEU A 468 6.30 21.72 6.97
C LEU A 468 7.66 21.06 7.26
N LEU A 469 8.40 21.58 8.24
CA LEU A 469 9.75 21.12 8.54
C LEU A 469 9.78 19.67 9.06
N ARG A 470 8.69 19.20 9.68
CA ARG A 470 8.52 17.80 10.10
C ARG A 470 8.65 16.83 8.92
N SER A 471 8.00 17.14 7.80
CA SER A 471 8.07 16.36 6.56
C SER A 471 9.36 16.60 5.80
N TYR A 472 9.90 17.82 5.84
CA TYR A 472 11.11 18.17 5.10
C TYR A 472 12.34 17.44 5.65
N TYR A 473 12.64 17.60 6.94
CA TYR A 473 13.89 17.10 7.51
C TYR A 473 14.00 15.56 7.51
N LYS A 474 12.88 14.84 7.70
CA LYS A 474 12.89 13.36 7.76
C LYS A 474 13.39 12.68 6.49
N ARG A 475 13.41 13.39 5.36
CA ARG A 475 13.69 12.82 4.03
C ARG A 475 15.16 12.80 3.67
N PHE A 476 15.99 13.51 4.42
CA PHE A 476 17.40 13.65 4.09
C PHE A 476 18.25 12.75 4.97
N LYS A 477 19.25 12.11 4.38
CA LYS A 477 20.28 11.34 5.09
C LYS A 477 21.34 12.23 5.77
N GLN A 478 21.33 13.53 5.46
CA GLN A 478 22.23 14.55 5.97
C GLN A 478 21.45 15.85 6.21
N LYS A 479 22.00 16.77 7.01
CA LYS A 479 21.38 18.08 7.28
C LYS A 479 21.12 18.83 5.96
N PRO A 480 19.86 19.04 5.57
CA PRO A 480 19.56 19.73 4.32
C PRO A 480 19.76 21.24 4.46
N HIS A 481 19.79 21.93 3.33
CA HIS A 481 19.70 23.38 3.30
C HIS A 481 18.37 23.85 3.91
N ARG A 482 18.42 24.84 4.82
CA ARG A 482 17.22 25.46 5.37
C ARG A 482 16.63 26.44 4.37
N PHE A 483 15.34 26.30 4.07
CA PHE A 483 14.61 27.21 3.18
C PHE A 483 13.66 28.17 3.93
N THR A 484 13.58 28.02 5.25
CA THR A 484 12.69 28.78 6.15
C THR A 484 13.44 29.84 6.96
N ASP A 485 12.69 30.67 7.70
CA ASP A 485 13.30 31.58 8.66
C ASP A 485 13.88 30.82 9.86
N CYS A 486 14.76 31.47 10.62
CA CYS A 486 15.27 30.95 11.87
C CYS A 486 14.41 31.43 13.04
N TRP A 487 13.50 30.56 13.51
CA TRP A 487 12.59 30.87 14.62
C TRP A 487 13.17 30.64 16.02
N ILE A 488 14.38 30.09 16.09
CA ILE A 488 15.10 29.83 17.34
C ILE A 488 16.40 30.63 17.37
N THR A 489 16.68 31.25 18.50
CA THR A 489 17.94 31.93 18.77
C THR A 489 19.08 30.92 19.01
N GLN A 490 20.33 31.40 18.97
CA GLN A 490 21.48 30.55 19.32
C GLN A 490 21.46 30.11 20.78
N GLU A 491 20.89 30.92 21.67
CA GLU A 491 20.72 30.59 23.09
C GLU A 491 19.67 29.49 23.26
N GLU A 492 18.49 29.64 22.67
CA GLU A 492 17.45 28.59 22.68
C GLU A 492 17.96 27.28 22.07
N LYS A 493 18.71 27.35 20.95
CA LYS A 493 19.34 26.17 20.37
C LYS A 493 20.25 25.44 21.37
N LYS A 494 21.09 26.17 22.11
CA LYS A 494 21.94 25.57 23.15
C LYS A 494 21.11 24.96 24.26
N ASN A 495 20.04 25.63 24.68
CA ASN A 495 19.13 25.14 25.73
C ASN A 495 18.42 23.86 25.29
N LEU A 496 17.91 23.78 24.05
CA LEU A 496 17.25 22.60 23.49
C LEU A 496 18.20 21.41 23.38
N LEU A 497 19.43 21.62 22.89
CA LEU A 497 20.44 20.56 22.81
C LEU A 497 20.89 20.10 24.20
N SER A 498 21.01 21.04 25.16
CA SER A 498 21.33 20.70 26.56
C SER A 498 20.20 19.92 27.21
N PHE A 499 18.94 20.28 26.95
CA PHE A 499 17.78 19.53 27.41
C PHE A 499 17.76 18.11 26.84
N ALA A 500 17.99 17.94 25.54
CA ALA A 500 18.11 16.62 24.92
C ALA A 500 19.27 15.78 25.50
N PHE A 501 20.41 16.41 25.77
CA PHE A 501 21.54 15.77 26.45
C PHE A 501 21.17 15.31 27.86
N CYS A 502 20.54 16.19 28.66
CA CYS A 502 20.08 15.85 30.01
C CYS A 502 19.03 14.73 30.02
N LYS A 503 18.27 14.58 28.93
CA LYS A 503 17.30 13.49 28.72
C LYS A 503 17.93 12.22 28.13
N GLY A 504 19.25 12.18 27.96
CA GLY A 504 19.97 10.98 27.52
C GLY A 504 19.82 10.65 26.03
N ILE A 505 19.34 11.59 25.20
CA ILE A 505 19.04 11.30 23.79
C ILE A 505 20.28 10.87 22.98
N ALA A 506 21.41 11.53 23.19
CA ALA A 506 22.68 11.23 22.55
C ALA A 506 23.81 11.94 23.30
N ASN A 507 25.07 11.55 23.03
CA ASN A 507 26.19 12.23 23.67
C ASN A 507 26.37 13.66 23.14
N GLN A 508 27.11 14.49 23.89
CA GLN A 508 27.30 15.89 23.54
C GLN A 508 27.93 16.07 22.14
N LYS A 509 28.91 15.24 21.78
CA LYS A 509 29.54 15.32 20.45
C LYS A 509 28.52 15.06 19.34
N GLU A 510 27.67 14.05 19.48
CA GLU A 510 26.63 13.71 18.51
C GLU A 510 25.58 14.81 18.36
N LEU A 511 25.05 15.32 19.47
CA LEU A 511 24.06 16.39 19.45
C LEU A 511 24.60 17.68 18.80
N PHE A 512 25.85 18.04 19.10
CA PHE A 512 26.45 19.25 18.53
C PHE A 512 26.86 19.07 17.06
N CYS A 513 27.43 17.93 16.67
CA CYS A 513 27.85 17.69 15.29
C CYS A 513 26.68 17.37 14.37
N TYR A 514 25.76 16.50 14.81
CA TYR A 514 24.72 15.92 13.97
C TYR A 514 23.29 16.32 14.35
N GLY A 515 23.08 16.93 15.52
CA GLY A 515 21.77 17.45 15.91
C GLY A 515 21.37 18.69 15.12
N LEU A 516 20.11 18.74 14.71
CA LEU A 516 19.42 19.90 14.18
C LEU A 516 18.18 20.11 15.05
N VAL A 517 18.01 21.32 15.58
CA VAL A 517 16.80 21.69 16.33
C VAL A 517 16.06 22.80 15.59
N ASP A 518 14.74 22.78 15.66
CA ASP A 518 13.87 23.76 15.01
C ASP A 518 12.52 23.85 15.71
N VAL A 519 11.65 24.77 15.26
CA VAL A 519 10.22 24.71 15.61
C VAL A 519 9.60 23.44 15.06
N GLY A 520 8.67 22.85 15.81
CA GLY A 520 8.05 21.57 15.47
C GLY A 520 6.56 21.53 15.82
N TYR A 521 5.88 20.56 15.24
CA TYR A 521 4.48 20.26 15.50
C TYR A 521 4.30 18.75 15.68
N ASP A 522 3.52 18.36 16.68
CA ASP A 522 3.09 16.98 16.89
C ASP A 522 1.69 16.95 17.51
N HIS A 523 0.75 16.23 16.88
CA HIS A 523 -0.60 15.96 17.39
C HIS A 523 -1.31 17.13 18.10
N GLY A 524 -1.47 18.26 17.39
CA GLY A 524 -2.15 19.45 17.91
C GLY A 524 -1.29 20.36 18.78
N GLN A 525 -0.06 19.98 19.10
CA GLN A 525 0.86 20.77 19.92
C GLN A 525 1.98 21.38 19.09
N PHE A 526 2.20 22.68 19.27
CA PHE A 526 3.37 23.38 18.74
C PHE A 526 4.48 23.41 19.78
N GLY A 527 5.70 23.15 19.36
CA GLY A 527 6.87 23.13 20.22
C GLY A 527 8.15 23.18 19.40
N TYR A 528 9.09 22.34 19.75
CA TYR A 528 10.37 22.20 19.07
C TYR A 528 10.55 20.77 18.59
N GLN A 529 11.39 20.59 17.58
CA GLN A 529 11.82 19.29 17.10
C GLN A 529 13.33 19.18 17.16
N LEU A 530 13.81 17.96 17.42
CA LEU A 530 15.22 17.57 17.30
C LEU A 530 15.32 16.49 16.23
N ILE A 531 16.23 16.69 15.28
CA ILE A 531 16.55 15.73 14.22
C ILE A 531 18.01 15.36 14.38
N LEU A 532 18.29 14.09 14.67
CA LEU A 532 19.63 13.57 14.83
C LEU A 532 20.04 12.78 13.59
N TYR A 533 20.87 13.40 12.78
CA TYR A 533 21.54 12.74 11.66
C TYR A 533 22.71 11.87 12.18
N ASN A 534 23.35 11.13 11.30
CA ASN A 534 24.47 10.28 11.69
C ASN A 534 25.58 10.24 10.63
N ALA A 535 26.78 9.85 11.06
CA ALA A 535 27.96 9.76 10.19
C ALA A 535 27.80 8.71 9.07
N ARG A 536 26.96 7.69 9.28
CA ARG A 536 26.69 6.62 8.31
C ARG A 536 25.72 7.04 7.20
N GLN A 537 25.16 8.26 7.28
CA GLN A 537 24.21 8.80 6.31
C GLN A 537 22.99 7.88 6.09
N THR A 538 22.45 7.32 7.17
CA THR A 538 21.12 6.69 7.17
C THR A 538 20.05 7.73 7.49
N LEU A 539 18.76 7.35 7.43
CA LEU A 539 17.67 8.25 7.80
C LEU A 539 17.79 8.67 9.28
N PRO A 540 17.45 9.94 9.61
CA PRO A 540 17.68 10.49 10.93
C PRO A 540 16.61 10.02 11.93
N ARG A 541 17.01 9.92 13.21
CA ARG A 541 16.05 9.82 14.32
C ARG A 541 15.50 11.20 14.65
N ARG A 542 14.27 11.26 15.18
CA ARG A 542 13.51 12.51 15.34
C ARG A 542 12.83 12.55 16.70
N TRP A 543 12.72 13.73 17.30
CA TRP A 543 12.02 13.95 18.56
C TRP A 543 11.22 15.25 18.52
N PHE A 544 10.15 15.30 19.31
CA PHE A 544 9.37 16.47 19.62
C PHE A 544 9.57 16.87 21.08
N MET A 545 9.64 18.18 21.34
CA MET A 545 9.76 18.79 22.65
C MET A 545 8.65 19.82 22.80
N ASN A 546 7.93 19.83 23.92
CA ASN A 546 6.96 20.89 24.18
C ASN A 546 7.65 22.23 24.48
N LYS A 547 6.90 23.33 24.41
CA LYS A 547 7.45 24.69 24.61
C LYS A 547 8.05 24.89 26.00
N GLU A 548 7.46 24.28 27.02
CA GLU A 548 7.89 24.39 28.41
C GLU A 548 9.09 23.50 28.73
N LEU A 549 9.57 22.71 27.76
CA LEU A 549 10.69 21.76 27.91
C LEU A 549 10.51 20.84 29.12
N THR A 550 9.29 20.35 29.31
CA THR A 550 8.98 19.39 30.37
C THR A 550 9.16 17.96 29.88
N TYR A 551 8.93 17.69 28.59
CA TYR A 551 9.12 16.39 27.98
C TYR A 551 9.80 16.46 26.60
N ILE A 552 10.41 15.34 26.23
CA ILE A 552 10.92 15.06 24.89
C ILE A 552 10.42 13.66 24.50
N LYS A 553 9.80 13.54 23.33
CA LYS A 553 9.24 12.29 22.81
C LYS A 553 9.89 11.96 21.48
N GLU A 554 10.35 10.72 21.29
CA GLU A 554 10.82 10.27 19.99
C GLU A 554 9.65 10.20 19.00
N LEU A 555 9.79 10.89 17.88
CA LEU A 555 8.88 10.81 16.75
C LEU A 555 9.21 9.54 15.96
N LYS A 556 8.77 8.42 16.51
CA LYS A 556 8.78 7.14 15.81
C LYS A 556 7.62 7.13 14.82
N ASP A 557 7.85 6.56 13.63
CA ASP A 557 6.73 6.15 12.81
C ASP A 557 5.98 5.05 13.59
N MET A 558 4.65 5.12 13.67
CA MET A 558 3.84 4.25 14.55
C MET A 558 4.21 2.78 14.35
N LYS A 559 4.58 2.10 15.44
CA LYS A 559 4.89 0.67 15.45
C LYS A 559 3.70 -0.12 15.97
N GLU A 560 3.29 -1.15 15.25
CA GLU A 560 2.25 -2.06 15.75
C GLU A 560 2.82 -3.03 16.78
N MET A 561 2.05 -3.31 17.82
CA MET A 561 2.39 -4.28 18.84
C MET A 561 1.13 -5.02 19.30
N MET A 562 1.21 -6.33 19.46
CA MET A 562 0.07 -7.16 19.86
C MET A 562 0.22 -7.65 21.30
N ILE A 563 -0.90 -7.72 22.01
CA ILE A 563 -0.97 -8.27 23.36
C ILE A 563 -1.72 -9.59 23.32
N ALA A 564 -1.05 -10.67 23.71
CA ALA A 564 -1.59 -12.03 23.77
C ALA A 564 -2.50 -12.24 25.00
N THR A 565 -3.55 -11.42 25.12
CA THR A 565 -4.58 -11.54 26.15
C THR A 565 -5.97 -11.17 25.62
N SER A 566 -6.98 -11.92 26.05
CA SER A 566 -8.41 -11.64 25.80
C SER A 566 -9.07 -10.96 27.01
N ASN A 567 -8.33 -10.68 28.07
CA ASN A 567 -8.85 -10.01 29.26
C ASN A 567 -8.93 -8.49 29.02
N ALA A 568 -10.14 -7.96 28.89
CA ALA A 568 -10.39 -6.54 28.59
C ALA A 568 -9.70 -5.58 29.56
N HIS A 569 -9.69 -5.87 30.88
CA HIS A 569 -9.02 -5.03 31.87
C HIS A 569 -7.50 -4.98 31.65
N LYS A 570 -6.89 -6.11 31.29
CA LYS A 570 -5.46 -6.14 30.96
C LYS A 570 -5.16 -5.33 29.70
N VAL A 571 -6.00 -5.46 28.67
CA VAL A 571 -5.85 -4.72 27.41
C VAL A 571 -5.89 -3.22 27.67
N GLU A 572 -6.85 -2.73 28.45
CA GLU A 572 -6.96 -1.31 28.82
C GLU A 572 -5.72 -0.82 29.58
N GLU A 573 -5.24 -1.58 30.56
CA GLU A 573 -4.02 -1.26 31.32
C GLU A 573 -2.80 -1.12 30.40
N PHE A 574 -2.58 -2.07 29.50
CA PHE A 574 -1.45 -2.00 28.58
C PHE A 574 -1.59 -0.90 27.53
N LYS A 575 -2.79 -0.67 26.97
CA LYS A 575 -3.05 0.44 26.03
C LYS A 575 -2.71 1.78 26.66
N ALA A 576 -3.22 2.03 27.87
CA ALA A 576 -2.97 3.27 28.61
C ALA A 576 -1.47 3.53 28.85
N MET A 577 -0.66 2.48 28.97
CA MET A 577 0.76 2.59 29.25
C MET A 577 1.65 2.60 27.99
N LEU A 578 1.26 1.94 26.90
CA LEU A 578 2.09 1.79 25.69
C LEU A 578 1.73 2.75 24.54
N GLU A 579 0.46 3.11 24.35
CA GLU A 579 0.05 4.02 23.26
C GLU A 579 0.71 5.42 23.36
N PRO A 580 0.87 6.03 24.55
CA PRO A 580 1.59 7.30 24.68
C PRO A 580 3.04 7.25 24.15
N LEU A 581 3.65 6.06 24.14
CA LEU A 581 5.02 5.82 23.69
C LEU A 581 5.15 5.63 22.17
N GLY A 582 4.05 5.72 21.42
CA GLY A 582 4.04 5.61 19.95
C GLY A 582 3.81 4.20 19.41
N TYR A 583 3.25 3.30 20.23
CA TYR A 583 2.81 1.99 19.78
C TYR A 583 1.30 1.99 19.46
N HIS A 584 0.92 1.31 18.38
CA HIS A 584 -0.47 0.97 18.09
C HIS A 584 -0.75 -0.44 18.63
N ILE A 585 -1.61 -0.52 19.65
CA ILE A 585 -1.83 -1.76 20.41
C ILE A 585 -3.04 -2.53 19.89
N LYS A 586 -2.79 -3.76 19.42
CA LYS A 586 -3.80 -4.78 19.11
C LYS A 586 -3.84 -5.83 20.23
N SER A 587 -4.95 -6.54 20.40
CA SER A 587 -5.15 -7.58 21.41
C SER A 587 -5.87 -8.80 20.82
N LEU A 588 -6.00 -9.89 21.59
CA LEU A 588 -6.79 -11.05 21.14
C LEU A 588 -8.28 -10.72 20.96
N LEU A 589 -8.78 -9.64 21.57
CA LEU A 589 -10.16 -9.16 21.36
C LEU A 589 -10.35 -8.50 20.00
N ASP A 590 -9.27 -8.05 19.36
CA ASP A 590 -9.29 -7.44 18.03
C ASP A 590 -9.18 -8.50 16.92
N LEU A 591 -9.09 -9.79 17.29
CA LEU A 591 -9.02 -10.92 16.37
C LEU A 591 -10.42 -11.46 16.08
N ASN A 592 -10.66 -11.77 14.81
CA ASN A 592 -11.95 -12.29 14.37
C ASN A 592 -12.18 -13.77 14.77
N GLU A 593 -11.12 -14.50 15.13
CA GLU A 593 -11.19 -15.87 15.63
C GLU A 593 -10.54 -15.95 17.01
N PRO A 594 -11.21 -16.56 18.01
CA PRO A 594 -10.62 -16.72 19.33
C PRO A 594 -9.48 -17.73 19.26
N ILE A 595 -8.27 -17.27 19.56
CA ILE A 595 -7.10 -18.13 19.72
C ILE A 595 -7.09 -18.63 21.17
N ASP A 596 -7.21 -19.94 21.36
CA ASP A 596 -6.96 -20.58 22.65
C ASP A 596 -5.51 -21.05 22.69
N ILE A 597 -4.74 -20.52 23.63
CA ILE A 597 -3.32 -20.85 23.77
C ILE A 597 -3.19 -21.82 24.94
N GLU A 598 -2.71 -23.03 24.66
CA GLU A 598 -2.53 -24.03 25.71
C GLU A 598 -1.33 -23.69 26.60
N GLU A 599 -1.61 -23.20 27.80
CA GLU A 599 -0.61 -22.85 28.82
C GLU A 599 -0.06 -24.12 29.50
N THR A 600 0.93 -24.74 28.88
CA THR A 600 1.63 -25.96 29.33
C THR A 600 2.86 -25.70 30.20
N GLY A 601 3.21 -24.44 30.43
CA GLY A 601 4.37 -24.05 31.23
C GLY A 601 4.21 -24.35 32.72
N THR A 602 5.34 -24.57 33.37
CA THR A 602 5.44 -24.82 34.82
C THR A 602 5.76 -23.57 35.63
N THR A 603 6.14 -22.47 34.95
CA THR A 603 6.43 -21.17 35.55
C THR A 603 5.64 -20.05 34.86
N PHE A 604 5.47 -18.90 35.53
CA PHE A 604 4.82 -17.73 34.92
C PHE A 604 5.56 -17.26 33.67
N GLN A 605 6.89 -17.33 33.68
CA GLN A 605 7.75 -16.95 32.55
C GLN A 605 7.53 -17.87 31.34
N GLU A 606 7.46 -19.19 31.57
CA GLU A 606 7.19 -20.16 30.51
C GLU A 606 5.80 -19.95 29.88
N ASN A 607 4.76 -19.76 30.69
CA ASN A 607 3.41 -19.48 30.18
C ASN A 607 3.34 -18.17 29.41
N ALA A 608 3.95 -17.10 29.93
CA ALA A 608 4.03 -15.83 29.22
C ALA A 608 4.74 -15.98 27.86
N LEU A 609 5.88 -16.70 27.81
CA LEU A 609 6.58 -16.96 26.55
C LEU A 609 5.76 -17.81 25.58
N ILE A 610 5.11 -18.88 26.05
CA ILE A 610 4.23 -19.72 25.21
C ILE A 610 3.16 -18.84 24.56
N LYS A 611 2.53 -17.96 25.33
CA LYS A 611 1.54 -17.00 24.81
C LYS A 611 2.11 -16.03 23.80
N ALA A 612 3.27 -15.43 24.10
CA ALA A 612 3.88 -14.46 23.19
C ALA A 612 4.34 -15.11 21.88
N LYS A 613 4.97 -16.30 21.96
CA LYS A 613 5.42 -17.06 20.78
C LYS A 613 4.26 -17.54 19.92
N ALA A 614 3.22 -18.11 20.52
CA ALA A 614 2.07 -18.60 19.77
C ALA A 614 1.45 -17.51 18.88
N ILE A 615 1.37 -16.28 19.41
CA ILE A 615 0.88 -15.13 18.66
C ILE A 615 1.95 -14.61 17.67
N TYR A 616 3.22 -14.55 18.06
CA TYR A 616 4.30 -14.12 17.17
C TYR A 616 4.44 -15.04 15.94
N GLU A 617 4.37 -16.36 16.12
CA GLU A 617 4.44 -17.35 15.05
C GLU A 617 3.31 -17.19 14.02
N GLN A 618 2.18 -16.64 14.44
CA GLN A 618 1.02 -16.42 13.57
C GLN A 618 1.06 -15.06 12.86
N TYR A 619 1.51 -14.00 13.54
CA TYR A 619 1.37 -12.62 13.05
C TYR A 619 2.69 -11.91 12.69
N HIS A 620 3.83 -12.42 13.15
CA HIS A 620 5.16 -11.85 12.89
C HIS A 620 5.28 -10.34 13.16
N ILE A 621 4.58 -9.87 14.19
CA ILE A 621 4.67 -8.51 14.74
C ILE A 621 5.17 -8.58 16.18
N ALA A 622 5.67 -7.48 16.74
CA ALA A 622 6.09 -7.45 18.13
C ALA A 622 4.94 -7.87 19.07
N VAL A 623 5.19 -8.84 19.96
CA VAL A 623 4.18 -9.40 20.86
C VAL A 623 4.57 -9.22 22.33
N ILE A 624 3.60 -8.82 23.14
CA ILE A 624 3.67 -8.89 24.60
C ILE A 624 2.66 -9.93 25.10
N ALA A 625 3.04 -10.74 26.08
CA ALA A 625 2.12 -11.58 26.81
C ALA A 625 2.38 -11.50 28.30
N ASP A 626 1.33 -11.53 29.12
CA ASP A 626 1.45 -11.58 30.57
C ASP A 626 0.94 -12.90 31.14
N ASP A 627 1.63 -13.42 32.15
CA ASP A 627 1.09 -14.42 33.06
C ASP A 627 1.24 -13.95 34.51
N SER A 628 0.16 -14.04 35.28
CA SER A 628 0.08 -13.41 36.61
C SER A 628 -0.73 -14.24 37.59
N GLY A 629 -0.28 -14.32 38.84
CA GLY A 629 -0.97 -15.08 39.87
C GLY A 629 -0.53 -14.78 41.30
N LEU A 630 -1.26 -15.34 42.25
CA LEU A 630 -0.94 -15.35 43.67
C LEU A 630 -0.17 -16.62 44.01
N ALA A 631 0.94 -16.51 44.73
CA ALA A 631 1.65 -17.64 45.32
C ALA A 631 1.65 -17.50 46.85
N VAL A 632 1.16 -18.51 47.57
CA VAL A 632 1.04 -18.50 49.03
C VAL A 632 2.03 -19.46 49.64
N ASN A 633 2.85 -18.99 50.59
CA ASN A 633 3.92 -19.79 51.20
C ASN A 633 3.37 -21.02 51.91
N ALA A 634 2.30 -20.84 52.69
CA ALA A 634 1.62 -21.90 53.43
C ALA A 634 1.08 -23.02 52.55
N MET A 635 0.85 -22.73 51.27
CA MET A 635 0.33 -23.67 50.27
C MET A 635 1.42 -24.07 49.27
N HIS A 636 2.69 -23.98 49.67
CA HIS A 636 3.85 -24.33 48.84
C HIS A 636 3.88 -23.62 47.47
N GLY A 637 3.38 -22.38 47.41
CA GLY A 637 3.32 -21.57 46.20
C GLY A 637 2.02 -21.67 45.41
N GLU A 638 1.07 -22.52 45.82
CA GLU A 638 -0.29 -22.52 45.26
C GLU A 638 -1.05 -21.25 45.67
N PRO A 639 -1.96 -20.72 44.83
CA PRO A 639 -2.42 -21.26 43.55
C PRO A 639 -1.44 -21.08 42.36
N GLY A 640 -0.43 -20.22 42.47
CA GLY A 640 0.66 -20.08 41.49
C GLY A 640 0.19 -19.81 40.06
N VAL A 641 0.81 -20.47 39.07
CA VAL A 641 0.41 -20.42 37.65
C VAL A 641 -1.01 -20.94 37.38
N TYR A 642 -1.66 -21.55 38.37
CA TYR A 642 -3.04 -22.00 38.30
C TYR A 642 -4.03 -20.98 38.86
N SER A 643 -3.59 -19.77 39.23
CA SER A 643 -4.42 -18.73 39.89
C SER A 643 -5.81 -18.51 39.26
N ALA A 644 -5.95 -18.43 37.94
CA ALA A 644 -7.25 -18.26 37.29
C ALA A 644 -8.11 -19.55 37.32
N ARG A 645 -7.48 -20.72 37.27
CA ARG A 645 -8.10 -22.07 37.22
C ARG A 645 -8.16 -22.77 38.58
N PHE A 646 -7.69 -22.13 39.65
CA PHE A 646 -7.60 -22.69 40.99
C PHE A 646 -8.99 -23.07 41.50
N MET A 647 -9.14 -24.30 42.00
CA MET A 647 -10.42 -24.91 42.39
C MET A 647 -11.47 -25.01 41.26
N GLY A 648 -11.12 -24.72 40.01
CA GLY A 648 -12.03 -24.66 38.86
C GLY A 648 -12.19 -23.25 38.28
N ARG A 649 -12.49 -23.16 36.97
CA ARG A 649 -12.73 -21.87 36.30
C ARG A 649 -14.01 -21.18 36.79
N ASP A 650 -15.05 -21.97 37.12
CA ASP A 650 -16.38 -21.46 37.50
C ASP A 650 -16.54 -21.18 39.00
N THR A 651 -15.53 -21.47 39.82
CA THR A 651 -15.56 -21.19 41.26
C THR A 651 -15.39 -19.70 41.50
N SER A 652 -16.27 -19.10 42.30
CA SER A 652 -16.16 -17.66 42.60
C SER A 652 -14.89 -17.36 43.40
N TYR A 653 -14.34 -16.16 43.22
CA TYR A 653 -13.17 -15.74 43.99
C TYR A 653 -13.45 -15.68 45.49
N ASP A 654 -14.68 -15.42 45.94
CA ASP A 654 -15.01 -15.47 47.38
C ASP A 654 -14.76 -16.86 47.97
N VAL A 655 -15.10 -17.92 47.24
CA VAL A 655 -14.85 -19.31 47.67
C VAL A 655 -13.36 -19.63 47.63
N LYS A 656 -12.66 -19.24 46.57
CA LYS A 656 -11.19 -19.43 46.47
C LYS A 656 -10.46 -18.69 47.58
N ASN A 657 -10.86 -17.45 47.85
CA ASN A 657 -10.31 -16.57 48.87
C ASN A 657 -10.54 -17.16 50.26
N GLN A 658 -11.77 -17.59 50.57
CA GLN A 658 -12.07 -18.22 51.85
C GLN A 658 -11.26 -19.50 52.07
N TYR A 659 -11.12 -20.33 51.02
CA TYR A 659 -10.28 -21.53 51.10
C TYR A 659 -8.82 -21.19 51.44
N ILE A 660 -8.24 -20.20 50.76
CA ILE A 660 -6.86 -19.76 51.02
C ILE A 660 -6.70 -19.21 52.44
N ILE A 661 -7.67 -18.41 52.93
CA ILE A 661 -7.69 -17.93 54.32
C ILE A 661 -7.72 -19.10 55.30
N ASP A 662 -8.58 -20.11 55.07
CA ASP A 662 -8.72 -21.26 55.95
C ASP A 662 -7.44 -22.09 56.02
N GLN A 663 -6.74 -22.28 54.89
CA GLN A 663 -5.42 -22.94 54.87
C GLN A 663 -4.37 -22.12 55.65
N CYS A 664 -4.50 -20.80 55.69
CA CYS A 664 -3.57 -19.90 56.36
C CYS A 664 -3.93 -19.61 57.84
N LYS A 665 -5.05 -20.13 58.36
CA LYS A 665 -5.58 -19.72 59.67
C LYS A 665 -4.70 -20.09 60.87
N HIS A 666 -3.97 -21.20 60.78
CA HIS A 666 -3.18 -21.78 61.88
C HIS A 666 -1.70 -21.97 61.54
N VAL A 667 -1.20 -21.28 60.51
CA VAL A 667 0.21 -21.32 60.10
C VAL A 667 0.95 -20.07 60.55
N ALA A 668 2.23 -20.22 60.88
CA ALA A 668 3.08 -19.10 61.29
C ALA A 668 3.49 -18.22 60.09
N ASP A 669 3.69 -18.84 58.93
CA ASP A 669 4.06 -18.13 57.69
C ASP A 669 2.83 -17.92 56.81
N LYS A 670 2.24 -16.72 56.91
CA LYS A 670 1.14 -16.25 56.05
C LYS A 670 1.65 -15.47 54.83
N GLY A 671 2.95 -15.53 54.53
CA GLY A 671 3.55 -14.86 53.39
C GLY A 671 2.86 -15.26 52.08
N CYS A 672 2.57 -14.25 51.26
CA CYS A 672 2.12 -14.48 49.90
C CYS A 672 2.71 -13.41 48.98
N GLN A 673 2.76 -13.71 47.69
CA GLN A 673 3.24 -12.77 46.69
C GLN A 673 2.37 -12.80 45.45
N PHE A 674 2.13 -11.62 44.89
CA PHE A 674 1.68 -11.53 43.52
C PHE A 674 2.90 -11.52 42.58
N VAL A 675 2.88 -12.39 41.59
CA VAL A 675 3.94 -12.52 40.58
C VAL A 675 3.33 -12.26 39.21
N CYS A 676 3.98 -11.44 38.39
CA CYS A 676 3.66 -11.29 36.98
C CYS A 676 4.93 -11.42 36.16
N ALA A 677 4.90 -12.31 35.16
CA ALA A 677 5.88 -12.36 34.10
C ALA A 677 5.27 -11.72 32.84
N ILE A 678 6.01 -10.82 32.23
CA ILE A 678 5.70 -10.25 30.92
C ILE A 678 6.75 -10.75 29.94
N ALA A 679 6.35 -11.54 28.97
CA ALA A 679 7.18 -11.93 27.84
C ALA A 679 7.03 -10.92 26.70
N TYR A 680 8.14 -10.59 26.07
CA TYR A 680 8.22 -9.76 24.88
C TYR A 680 8.97 -10.52 23.80
N VAL A 681 8.39 -10.53 22.59
CA VAL A 681 9.02 -11.04 21.38
C VAL A 681 9.07 -9.88 20.39
N ASP A 682 10.25 -9.48 19.95
CA ASP A 682 10.40 -8.37 19.01
C ASP A 682 10.12 -8.77 17.55
N GLU A 683 10.17 -7.80 16.64
CA GLU A 683 9.91 -8.02 15.20
C GLU A 683 10.85 -9.08 14.58
N ASP A 684 12.08 -9.21 15.09
CA ASP A 684 13.11 -10.15 14.64
C ASP A 684 13.02 -11.52 15.38
N GLY A 685 12.07 -11.68 16.29
CA GLY A 685 11.84 -12.91 17.05
C GLY A 685 12.73 -13.08 18.28
N LYS A 686 13.41 -12.02 18.74
CA LYS A 686 14.20 -12.04 19.97
C LYS A 686 13.25 -12.01 21.17
N GLU A 687 13.51 -12.90 22.12
CA GLU A 687 12.67 -13.11 23.29
C GLU A 687 13.29 -12.50 24.55
N GLN A 688 12.48 -11.82 25.35
CA GLN A 688 12.89 -11.31 26.65
C GLN A 688 11.72 -11.41 27.64
N VAL A 689 12.00 -11.76 28.90
CA VAL A 689 10.97 -11.84 29.95
C VAL A 689 11.32 -10.91 31.11
N PHE A 690 10.30 -10.23 31.63
CA PHE A 690 10.37 -9.28 32.73
C PHE A 690 9.48 -9.75 33.86
N THR A 691 9.97 -9.73 35.10
CA THR A 691 9.20 -10.26 36.25
C THR A 691 9.01 -9.19 37.30
N GLY A 692 7.77 -8.97 37.69
CA GLY A 692 7.40 -8.09 38.80
C GLY A 692 6.79 -8.90 39.93
N ILE A 693 7.23 -8.60 41.16
CA ILE A 693 6.77 -9.28 42.37
C ILE A 693 6.32 -8.23 43.38
N VAL A 694 5.23 -8.51 44.08
CA VAL A 694 4.77 -7.76 45.25
C VAL A 694 4.54 -8.73 46.39
N GLU A 695 5.22 -8.52 47.51
CA GLU A 695 5.11 -9.34 48.70
C GLU A 695 4.06 -8.77 49.65
N GLY A 696 3.34 -9.67 50.31
CA GLY A 696 2.28 -9.36 51.26
C GLY A 696 1.99 -10.54 52.17
N LEU A 697 0.86 -10.46 52.86
CA LEU A 697 0.36 -11.50 53.76
C LEU A 697 -1.06 -11.88 53.37
N VAL A 698 -1.45 -13.13 53.60
CA VAL A 698 -2.85 -13.54 53.54
C VAL A 698 -3.58 -12.97 54.76
N ALA A 699 -4.63 -12.18 54.52
CA ALA A 699 -5.46 -11.58 55.56
C ALA A 699 -6.29 -12.65 56.32
N ASP A 700 -6.69 -12.35 57.55
CA ASP A 700 -7.50 -13.26 58.38
C ASP A 700 -8.98 -13.33 57.96
N HIS A 701 -9.41 -12.35 57.17
CA HIS A 701 -10.74 -12.27 56.56
C HIS A 701 -10.64 -11.43 55.28
N MET A 702 -11.61 -11.56 54.39
CA MET A 702 -11.72 -10.70 53.22
C MET A 702 -12.05 -9.26 53.67
N GLU A 703 -11.28 -8.28 53.18
CA GLU A 703 -11.47 -6.86 53.49
C GLU A 703 -11.46 -6.06 52.17
N GLY A 704 -12.33 -5.05 52.06
CA GLY A 704 -12.44 -4.17 50.89
C GLY A 704 -13.51 -4.61 49.88
N ALA A 705 -14.16 -3.63 49.25
CA ALA A 705 -15.23 -3.84 48.25
C ALA A 705 -14.79 -3.48 46.82
N LYS A 706 -13.52 -3.11 46.63
CA LYS A 706 -12.93 -2.70 45.35
C LYS A 706 -11.86 -3.73 44.97
N GLY A 707 -11.48 -3.84 43.70
CA GLY A 707 -10.46 -4.80 43.26
C GLY A 707 -11.01 -6.11 42.67
N PHE A 708 -10.10 -6.92 42.14
CA PHE A 708 -10.39 -8.10 41.32
C PHE A 708 -9.59 -9.31 41.82
N GLY A 709 -10.21 -10.50 41.79
CA GLY A 709 -9.52 -11.75 42.10
C GLY A 709 -9.14 -11.89 43.58
N TYR A 710 -7.84 -11.99 43.85
CA TYR A 710 -7.30 -12.24 45.20
C TYR A 710 -6.99 -10.96 45.99
N ASP A 711 -7.26 -9.77 45.43
CA ASP A 711 -7.06 -8.49 46.13
C ASP A 711 -7.70 -8.43 47.54
N PRO A 712 -8.91 -8.99 47.79
CA PRO A 712 -9.56 -8.93 49.10
C PRO A 712 -8.86 -9.68 50.21
N ILE A 713 -7.91 -10.58 49.87
CA ILE A 713 -7.14 -11.35 50.85
C ILE A 713 -5.66 -11.00 50.88
N PHE A 714 -5.20 -10.17 49.93
CA PHE A 714 -3.81 -9.75 49.85
C PHE A 714 -3.59 -8.52 50.73
N TYR A 715 -3.20 -8.75 51.98
CA TYR A 715 -2.80 -7.70 52.90
C TYR A 715 -1.41 -7.17 52.51
N TYR A 716 -1.32 -5.87 52.24
CA TYR A 716 -0.06 -5.21 51.91
C TYR A 716 0.43 -4.39 53.10
N PRO A 717 1.46 -4.85 53.86
CA PRO A 717 1.88 -4.20 55.09
C PRO A 717 2.16 -2.69 54.99
N PRO A 718 2.76 -2.18 53.89
CA PRO A 718 2.97 -0.73 53.73
C PRO A 718 1.68 0.10 53.68
N TYR A 719 0.56 -0.48 53.26
CA TYR A 719 -0.75 0.18 53.24
C TYR A 719 -1.62 -0.16 54.46
N GLN A 720 -1.17 -1.10 55.29
CA GLN A 720 -1.87 -1.55 56.49
C GLN A 720 -3.30 -2.06 56.23
N THR A 721 -3.60 -2.48 55.01
CA THR A 721 -4.91 -3.01 54.60
C THR A 721 -4.73 -3.88 53.34
N THR A 722 -5.82 -4.48 52.87
CA THR A 722 -5.84 -5.26 51.64
C THR A 722 -5.76 -4.37 50.40
N LEU A 723 -5.26 -4.90 49.28
CA LEU A 723 -5.25 -4.15 48.02
C LEU A 723 -6.66 -3.82 47.50
N ALA A 724 -7.68 -4.54 47.98
CA ALA A 724 -9.08 -4.27 47.72
C ALA A 724 -9.65 -3.03 48.45
N ASN A 725 -8.94 -2.50 49.44
CA ASN A 725 -9.40 -1.38 50.27
C ASN A 725 -8.68 -0.05 49.96
N VAL A 726 -7.81 -0.02 48.94
CA VAL A 726 -7.12 1.19 48.47
C VAL A 726 -7.71 1.68 47.14
N SER A 727 -7.42 2.92 46.76
CA SER A 727 -7.80 3.42 45.42
C SER A 727 -7.04 2.68 44.32
N GLU A 728 -7.63 2.59 43.12
CA GLU A 728 -6.97 2.00 41.95
C GLU A 728 -5.61 2.67 41.65
N GLU A 729 -5.53 3.99 41.79
CA GLU A 729 -4.29 4.73 41.62
C GLU A 729 -3.18 4.25 42.57
N LYS A 730 -3.49 4.07 43.86
CA LYS A 730 -2.53 3.56 44.85
C LYS A 730 -2.17 2.10 44.57
N LYS A 731 -3.14 1.27 44.17
CA LYS A 731 -2.91 -0.14 43.82
C LYS A 731 -1.98 -0.26 42.60
N ASN A 732 -2.26 0.49 41.53
CA ASN A 732 -1.49 0.46 40.29
C ASN A 732 -0.03 0.87 40.52
N ALA A 733 0.20 1.87 41.39
CA ALA A 733 1.53 2.36 41.74
C ALA A 733 2.46 1.29 42.38
N VAL A 734 1.89 0.27 43.02
CA VAL A 734 2.67 -0.81 43.65
C VAL A 734 2.48 -2.17 42.97
N SER A 735 1.68 -2.26 41.91
CA SER A 735 1.30 -3.53 41.30
C SER A 735 2.48 -4.31 40.72
N HIS A 736 2.42 -5.63 40.84
CA HIS A 736 3.40 -6.58 40.28
C HIS A 736 3.47 -6.47 38.75
N ARG A 737 2.32 -6.33 38.05
CA ARG A 737 2.29 -6.06 36.61
C ARG A 737 2.94 -4.71 36.27
N GLY A 738 2.66 -3.64 37.01
CA GLY A 738 3.30 -2.35 36.82
C GLY A 738 4.83 -2.42 36.99
N ARG A 739 5.33 -3.20 37.95
CA ARG A 739 6.78 -3.46 38.12
C ARG A 739 7.39 -4.24 36.95
N ALA A 740 6.70 -5.26 36.45
CA ALA A 740 7.16 -6.03 35.29
C ALA A 740 7.17 -5.16 34.03
N LEU A 741 6.14 -4.34 33.84
CA LEU A 741 6.04 -3.45 32.68
C LEU A 741 7.08 -2.35 32.74
N ALA A 742 7.36 -1.76 33.90
CA ALA A 742 8.42 -0.76 34.03
C ALA A 742 9.80 -1.31 33.58
N GLN A 743 10.07 -2.59 33.85
CA GLN A 743 11.28 -3.26 33.34
C GLN A 743 11.24 -3.46 31.82
N LEU A 744 10.10 -3.87 31.25
CA LEU A 744 9.93 -3.94 29.79
C LEU A 744 10.16 -2.57 29.15
N LEU A 745 9.57 -1.51 29.71
CA LEU A 745 9.73 -0.15 29.18
C LEU A 745 11.19 0.30 29.23
N ALA A 746 11.89 0.06 30.35
CA ALA A 746 13.32 0.34 30.46
C ALA A 746 14.15 -0.45 29.43
N TYR A 747 13.76 -1.70 29.14
CA TYR A 747 14.40 -2.51 28.09
C TYR A 747 14.14 -1.94 26.68
N LEU A 748 12.90 -1.57 26.37
CA LEU A 748 12.53 -0.96 25.08
C LEU A 748 13.18 0.42 24.88
N GLU A 749 13.52 1.11 25.96
CA GLU A 749 14.30 2.37 25.94
C GLU A 749 15.80 2.12 25.81
N GLY A 750 16.32 0.99 26.30
CA GLY A 750 17.75 0.64 26.34
C GLY A 750 18.29 -0.16 25.15
N ASP A 751 17.44 -0.85 24.38
CA ASP A 751 17.78 -1.56 23.13
C ASP A 751 17.83 -0.62 21.90
N ASN A 752 17.96 0.70 22.12
CA ASN A 752 17.64 1.77 21.17
C ASN A 752 18.79 2.75 20.91
#